data_AF-L0AWC3-F1
#
_entry.id   AF-L0AWC3-F1
#
_cell.length_a   1.000
_cell.length_b   1.000
_cell.length_c   1.000
_cell.angle_alpha   90.00
_cell.angle_beta   90.00
_cell.angle_gamma   90.00
#
_symmetry.space_group_name_H-M   'P 1'
#
loop_
_entity.id
_entity.type
_entity.pdbx_description
1 polymer ?
#
loop_
_entity_poly.entity_id
_entity_poly.type
_entity_poly.pdbx_seq_one_letter_code
_entity_poly.pdbx_strand_id
1 'polypeptide(L)'
;MSSINIKRKCPKGGNPGPCEDVPHVEATRKGLKGTDGKTNYEYCTHTGRRSIFLINLKYGGNRLKIEANDGQLNPFYQQHRVVGEVTTYYHNDYDKNPNFIKAPLVLKVEDAIHKGSYTWYENTGSGIKWKKIEHNGDFPTSDPGQGENDFTKRLDKLTCKLHRLHRVNIGNDNKERGDSYNCDLCKNASVTVKPGVPVNGIYSTFEHTPTEDGKYYLSYGSNLVKYKDSGGSNFIPLEVLSSYPSVTVYYWIGDGGRKNPLLIEVKLSTRESHWYENARYDDNKNDIWRKLGEQETKAFSTGNSDRLKEKLDSLNCIFNGALKIKLGLTSNCHNTRDGRHRDRLRTYIDGTFHRDLSLSIYVYTSREGSVSDLFNVAEIVLAEKKQKFLDGTSFFKDVIKVSSYESKCSPGTPFLLCIESNGNDYKWYWKTKPGNEWEVCPRLAKRPPGSVKDEIGTIFSDAMKSPLKITLCPPSKPPKKGIQIDISQQPKGDESFGMYEVQSSSGEIPIAIMKTVDSPVRGFFRVSHTANMATGSFTLSNNLKGGDGIRGVSNPIDSVSVYYWDGNPGKPILLEINDINGHSKYYSRAEDTNTKQGNWAKRDYESLKHTDLEEMLDDQNCHRNGTIPIDLKYPSDLKPFYKTIKEKITSTSPYLSKKSLFSSAFPLTLRSGSDDYEVEICKVENELSRVTYDGKETTGIEPPGGKVSKLRIYMWKHDPSPNKVPLLAEFLKTDGKHEWFENLGKESTNWATIGDYEANKFYQSGSQDLFTEELISKLDEVSCRIHHTVKIDMSRKNVIRSHCHSGCHPKRIKIKRDIGNLFPKYIGYEHTSATNDKTFTVTSIVYKNEEQRVERGNLNFPLREVSKVTVYFQNCEIGYPVAMQIEKEGEGNRWLKNEDRNGKWKEFSPQNIIETINRATSGLNLCPEFPKQLARTEQSDSENQDVGEYDEQDDESEGENSPPQVSTDHSDSISHQPQSGVDQSPAELSPQQHNADQPNQSNSAASSQDVNTLPQQDDYRASPNKDPNTDHTPYIIASSVLGASGSLTGFAYWIYKRFAGEPWVRQI
;
A
#
# COMPACT_ATOMS: atom_id res chain seq x y z
N MET A 1 14.47 -50.95 18.28
CA MET A 1 13.24 -50.19 18.00
C MET A 1 13.67 -48.84 17.46
N SER A 2 13.14 -48.41 16.32
CA SER A 2 13.63 -47.20 15.63
C SER A 2 12.49 -46.24 15.31
N SER A 3 12.72 -44.95 15.54
CA SER A 3 11.82 -43.85 15.15
C SER A 3 12.17 -43.39 13.73
N ILE A 4 11.19 -43.36 12.82
CA ILE A 4 11.38 -42.91 11.43
C ILE A 4 10.63 -41.61 11.20
N ASN A 5 11.26 -40.68 10.47
CA ASN A 5 10.61 -39.47 10.00
C ASN A 5 10.15 -39.64 8.54
N ILE A 6 8.86 -39.90 8.37
CA ILE A 6 8.25 -40.14 7.05
C ILE A 6 8.20 -38.89 6.15
N LYS A 7 8.72 -37.74 6.60
CA LYS A 7 8.88 -36.53 5.78
C LYS A 7 10.06 -36.68 4.79
N ARG A 8 11.08 -37.49 5.09
CA ARG A 8 12.24 -37.65 4.22
C ARG A 8 11.96 -38.60 3.06
N LYS A 9 12.46 -38.27 1.88
CA LYS A 9 12.45 -39.15 0.71
C LYS A 9 13.70 -40.02 0.75
N CYS A 10 13.58 -41.23 1.30
CA CYS A 10 14.68 -42.18 1.42
C CYS A 10 14.50 -43.39 0.49
N PRO A 11 15.60 -43.98 0.00
CA PRO A 11 16.99 -43.49 0.06
C PRO A 11 17.23 -42.40 -0.99
N LYS A 12 18.41 -41.75 -0.95
CA LYS A 12 18.84 -40.84 -2.02
C LYS A 12 19.13 -41.66 -3.28
N GLY A 13 18.19 -41.67 -4.22
CA GLY A 13 18.24 -42.47 -5.45
C GLY A 13 17.16 -43.56 -5.48
N GLY A 14 16.79 -44.03 -6.67
CA GLY A 14 15.68 -44.99 -6.86
C GLY A 14 16.00 -46.43 -6.46
N ASN A 15 17.24 -46.73 -6.03
CA ASN A 15 17.65 -48.07 -5.64
C ASN A 15 17.37 -48.29 -4.15
N PRO A 16 16.89 -49.48 -3.73
CA PRO A 16 16.79 -49.84 -2.31
C PRO A 16 18.10 -49.60 -1.55
N GLY A 17 18.01 -49.06 -0.33
CA GLY A 17 19.18 -48.69 0.45
C GLY A 17 18.83 -48.34 1.90
N PRO A 18 19.82 -48.13 2.77
CA PRO A 18 19.57 -47.71 4.15
C PRO A 18 18.87 -46.34 4.18
N CYS A 19 17.93 -46.17 5.10
CA CYS A 19 17.32 -44.88 5.40
C CYS A 19 18.38 -43.97 6.03
N GLU A 20 18.48 -42.73 5.55
CA GLU A 20 19.49 -41.77 6.01
C GLU A 20 19.31 -41.40 7.49
N ASP A 21 18.05 -41.35 7.96
CA ASP A 21 17.75 -41.09 9.38
C ASP A 21 18.10 -42.28 10.28
N VAL A 22 18.03 -43.51 9.75
CA VAL A 22 18.22 -44.73 10.54
C VAL A 22 18.88 -45.81 9.65
N PRO A 23 20.21 -45.98 9.73
CA PRO A 23 20.96 -46.88 8.83
C PRO A 23 20.50 -48.34 8.83
N HIS A 24 19.83 -48.78 9.90
CA HIS A 24 19.33 -50.15 10.03
C HIS A 24 17.91 -50.36 9.49
N VAL A 25 17.25 -49.29 9.03
CA VAL A 25 15.97 -49.35 8.31
C VAL A 25 16.28 -49.37 6.83
N GLU A 26 15.74 -50.32 6.10
CA GLU A 26 15.82 -50.34 4.66
C GLU A 26 14.71 -49.45 4.09
N ALA A 27 15.06 -48.56 3.17
CA ALA A 27 14.14 -47.71 2.48
C ALA A 27 14.12 -48.04 0.99
N THR A 28 12.96 -47.92 0.36
CA THR A 28 12.83 -47.96 -1.11
C THR A 28 12.00 -46.78 -1.58
N ARG A 29 12.43 -46.14 -2.66
CA ARG A 29 11.70 -45.05 -3.33
C ARG A 29 11.42 -45.46 -4.77
N LYS A 30 10.15 -45.51 -5.14
CA LYS A 30 9.73 -45.93 -6.48
C LYS A 30 8.54 -45.08 -6.95
N GLY A 31 8.36 -45.02 -8.27
CA GLY A 31 7.15 -44.51 -8.89
C GLY A 31 6.01 -45.52 -8.77
N LEU A 32 4.80 -45.01 -8.55
CA LEU A 32 3.58 -45.81 -8.58
C LEU A 32 3.25 -46.14 -10.06
N LYS A 33 3.11 -47.42 -10.38
CA LYS A 33 2.69 -47.88 -11.69
C LYS A 33 1.17 -47.86 -11.75
N GLY A 34 0.63 -46.99 -12.61
CA GLY A 34 -0.78 -46.97 -12.95
C GLY A 34 -1.12 -48.06 -13.96
N THR A 35 -2.40 -48.20 -14.27
CA THR A 35 -2.92 -49.12 -15.30
C THR A 35 -2.37 -48.81 -16.71
N ASP A 36 -1.98 -47.56 -16.96
CA ASP A 36 -1.34 -47.07 -18.19
C ASP A 36 0.21 -47.00 -18.08
N GLY A 37 0.77 -47.42 -16.94
CA GLY A 37 2.20 -47.40 -16.67
C GLY A 37 2.79 -46.02 -16.34
N LYS A 38 1.99 -44.94 -16.21
CA LYS A 38 2.49 -43.60 -15.88
C LYS A 38 1.60 -42.90 -14.86
N THR A 39 2.07 -42.78 -13.63
CA THR A 39 1.50 -41.82 -12.66
C THR A 39 2.56 -40.84 -12.20
N ASN A 40 2.13 -39.67 -11.72
CA ASN A 40 3.03 -38.70 -11.08
C ASN A 40 3.15 -38.93 -9.57
N TYR A 41 2.74 -40.11 -9.10
CA TYR A 41 2.84 -40.52 -7.72
C TYR A 41 4.11 -41.32 -7.49
N GLU A 42 4.74 -41.04 -6.36
CA GLU A 42 5.86 -41.80 -5.84
C GLU A 42 5.52 -42.28 -4.43
N TYR A 43 6.27 -43.26 -3.97
CA TYR A 43 6.18 -43.72 -2.60
C TYR A 43 7.55 -43.97 -2.00
N CYS A 44 7.62 -43.84 -0.68
CA CYS A 44 8.78 -44.23 0.12
C CYS A 44 8.34 -45.31 1.12
N THR A 45 8.88 -46.52 0.96
CA THR A 45 8.65 -47.64 1.88
C THR A 45 9.84 -47.77 2.81
N HIS A 46 9.58 -47.87 4.11
CA HIS A 46 10.57 -48.15 5.15
C HIS A 46 10.25 -49.50 5.78
N THR A 47 11.23 -50.39 5.80
CA THR A 47 11.11 -51.77 6.29
C THR A 47 12.18 -52.03 7.35
N GLY A 48 11.78 -52.59 8.49
CA GLY A 48 12.71 -52.98 9.54
C GLY A 48 13.54 -54.21 9.15
N ARG A 49 14.88 -54.18 9.28
CA ARG A 49 15.76 -55.35 9.08
C ARG A 49 15.98 -56.12 10.39
N ARG A 50 16.10 -57.45 10.31
CA ARG A 50 16.67 -58.34 11.37
C ARG A 50 16.21 -58.01 12.80
N SER A 51 14.92 -58.22 13.09
CA SER A 51 14.31 -57.98 14.42
C SER A 51 14.19 -56.51 14.86
N ILE A 52 14.49 -55.55 13.97
CA ILE A 52 14.26 -54.13 14.24
C ILE A 52 12.83 -53.79 13.82
N PHE A 53 12.04 -53.38 14.79
CA PHE A 53 10.70 -52.88 14.56
C PHE A 53 10.67 -51.36 14.51
N LEU A 54 9.79 -50.85 13.65
CA LEU A 54 9.51 -49.43 13.53
C LEU A 54 8.51 -49.06 14.63
N ILE A 55 8.87 -48.07 15.44
CA ILE A 55 8.00 -47.51 16.48
C ILE A 55 7.99 -45.99 16.33
N ASN A 56 6.97 -45.31 16.85
CA ASN A 56 6.97 -43.84 16.95
C ASN A 56 7.24 -43.13 15.61
N LEU A 57 6.44 -43.40 14.57
CA LEU A 57 6.54 -42.64 13.33
C LEU A 57 6.37 -41.13 13.58
N LYS A 58 7.20 -40.34 12.91
CA LYS A 58 7.21 -38.87 12.98
C LYS A 58 7.04 -38.26 11.59
N TYR A 59 6.49 -37.04 11.53
CA TYR A 59 6.51 -36.19 10.34
C TYR A 59 7.05 -34.81 10.71
N GLY A 60 8.24 -34.47 10.21
CA GLY A 60 8.91 -33.21 10.56
C GLY A 60 9.16 -33.08 12.06
N GLY A 61 9.67 -34.15 12.70
CA GLY A 61 9.94 -34.21 14.14
C GLY A 61 8.73 -34.53 15.02
N ASN A 62 7.51 -34.33 14.52
CA ASN A 62 6.29 -34.48 15.31
C ASN A 62 5.71 -35.91 15.22
N ARG A 63 5.32 -36.50 16.36
CA ARG A 63 4.71 -37.84 16.40
C ARG A 63 3.36 -37.87 15.67
N LEU A 64 3.13 -38.92 14.89
CA LEU A 64 1.87 -39.10 14.19
C LEU A 64 0.71 -39.35 15.17
N LYS A 65 -0.47 -38.83 14.82
CA LYS A 65 -1.72 -39.01 15.56
C LYS A 65 -2.78 -39.60 14.62
N ILE A 66 -3.47 -40.63 15.09
CA ILE A 66 -4.60 -41.26 14.42
C ILE A 66 -5.90 -40.68 14.97
N GLU A 67 -6.73 -40.14 14.09
CA GLU A 67 -8.10 -39.71 14.39
C GLU A 67 -9.00 -40.94 14.49
N ALA A 68 -9.55 -41.17 15.68
CA ALA A 68 -10.56 -42.18 15.93
C ALA A 68 -11.92 -41.75 15.35
N ASN A 69 -12.90 -42.65 15.33
CA ASN A 69 -14.22 -42.39 14.73
C ASN A 69 -15.02 -41.28 15.45
N ASP A 70 -14.68 -40.98 16.70
CA ASP A 70 -15.24 -39.90 17.51
C ASP A 70 -14.47 -38.56 17.37
N GLY A 71 -13.43 -38.51 16.53
CA GLY A 71 -12.55 -37.36 16.37
C GLY A 71 -11.40 -37.28 17.38
N GLN A 72 -11.31 -38.20 18.35
CA GLN A 72 -10.22 -38.23 19.33
C GLN A 72 -8.88 -38.54 18.63
N LEU A 73 -7.84 -37.78 18.96
CA LEU A 73 -6.50 -37.96 18.38
C LEU A 73 -5.64 -38.87 19.26
N ASN A 74 -5.54 -40.13 18.86
CA ASN A 74 -4.71 -41.12 19.56
C ASN A 74 -3.29 -41.14 18.98
N PRO A 75 -2.23 -41.19 19.80
CA PRO A 75 -0.88 -41.42 19.30
C PRO A 75 -0.78 -42.69 18.45
N PHE A 76 -0.06 -42.61 17.33
CA PHE A 76 0.05 -43.72 16.37
C PHE A 76 0.50 -45.06 17.00
N TYR A 77 1.42 -45.01 17.96
CA TYR A 77 1.95 -46.22 18.63
C TYR A 77 0.92 -46.96 19.49
N GLN A 78 -0.20 -46.33 19.85
CA GLN A 78 -1.28 -47.00 20.58
C GLN A 78 -2.06 -47.94 19.66
N GLN A 79 -2.20 -47.57 18.39
CA GLN A 79 -2.86 -48.39 17.38
C GLN A 79 -1.90 -49.44 16.79
N HIS A 80 -0.63 -49.06 16.61
CA HIS A 80 0.41 -49.92 16.05
C HIS A 80 1.61 -49.98 16.99
N ARG A 81 1.61 -50.97 17.90
CA ARG A 81 2.71 -51.13 18.86
C ARG A 81 4.04 -51.43 18.16
N VAL A 82 3.99 -52.20 17.08
CA VAL A 82 5.14 -52.73 16.38
C VAL A 82 4.87 -52.74 14.88
N VAL A 83 5.53 -51.85 14.11
CA VAL A 83 5.36 -51.78 12.66
C VAL A 83 6.51 -52.49 11.95
N GLY A 84 6.18 -53.40 11.03
CA GLY A 84 7.16 -54.10 10.20
C GLY A 84 7.56 -53.28 8.98
N GLU A 85 6.57 -52.65 8.36
CA GLU A 85 6.72 -51.83 7.16
C GLU A 85 5.79 -50.61 7.21
N VAL A 86 6.28 -49.46 6.75
CA VAL A 86 5.44 -48.30 6.44
C VAL A 86 5.75 -47.74 5.06
N THR A 87 4.72 -47.52 4.24
CA THR A 87 4.84 -46.86 2.94
C THR A 87 4.09 -45.53 2.93
N THR A 88 4.78 -44.45 2.55
CA THR A 88 4.23 -43.11 2.41
C THR A 88 4.09 -42.74 0.94
N TYR A 89 2.86 -42.47 0.48
CA TYR A 89 2.57 -42.05 -0.90
C TYR A 89 2.52 -40.51 -1.00
N TYR A 90 3.04 -39.95 -2.09
CA TYR A 90 3.06 -38.51 -2.34
C TYR A 90 3.07 -38.17 -3.83
N HIS A 91 2.73 -36.93 -4.18
CA HIS A 91 2.70 -36.46 -5.56
C HIS A 91 4.02 -35.78 -5.95
N ASN A 92 4.71 -36.30 -6.97
CA ASN A 92 6.04 -35.83 -7.36
C ASN A 92 6.04 -34.37 -7.88
N ASP A 93 5.10 -34.00 -8.77
CA ASP A 93 5.12 -32.66 -9.39
C ASP A 93 4.80 -31.52 -8.43
N TYR A 94 4.00 -31.77 -7.39
CA TYR A 94 3.60 -30.77 -6.40
C TYR A 94 4.50 -30.80 -5.16
N ASP A 95 5.24 -31.89 -4.95
CA ASP A 95 6.35 -32.01 -4.00
C ASP A 95 7.71 -32.07 -4.72
N LYS A 96 8.02 -31.02 -5.49
CA LYS A 96 9.27 -30.88 -6.27
C LYS A 96 10.56 -30.94 -5.44
N ASN A 97 10.48 -30.88 -4.12
CA ASN A 97 11.65 -31.01 -3.27
C ASN A 97 12.19 -32.45 -3.38
N PRO A 98 13.45 -32.66 -3.78
CA PRO A 98 13.98 -34.00 -4.01
C PRO A 98 14.19 -34.80 -2.72
N ASN A 99 14.28 -34.12 -1.57
CA ASN A 99 14.67 -34.69 -0.27
C ASN A 99 13.50 -34.83 0.70
N PHE A 100 12.43 -34.04 0.54
CA PHE A 100 11.33 -34.01 1.48
C PHE A 100 9.97 -34.11 0.79
N ILE A 101 9.09 -34.91 1.38
CA ILE A 101 7.67 -34.94 1.10
C ILE A 101 7.07 -33.74 1.85
N LYS A 102 6.47 -32.80 1.11
CA LYS A 102 5.87 -31.59 1.72
C LYS A 102 4.40 -31.83 2.07
N ALA A 103 3.71 -32.72 1.36
CA ALA A 103 2.37 -33.16 1.72
C ALA A 103 2.19 -34.67 1.47
N PRO A 104 2.44 -35.53 2.48
CA PRO A 104 2.21 -36.96 2.35
C PRO A 104 0.70 -37.21 2.22
N LEU A 105 0.29 -38.15 1.39
CA LEU A 105 -1.13 -38.35 1.03
C LEU A 105 -1.73 -39.51 1.83
N VAL A 106 -1.12 -40.69 1.70
CA VAL A 106 -1.60 -41.95 2.26
C VAL A 106 -0.45 -42.67 2.96
N LEU A 107 -0.75 -43.38 4.05
CA LEU A 107 0.13 -44.34 4.69
C LEU A 107 -0.44 -45.76 4.57
N LYS A 108 0.40 -46.70 4.12
CA LYS A 108 0.19 -48.15 4.26
C LYS A 108 1.07 -48.63 5.40
N VAL A 109 0.49 -49.29 6.40
CA VAL A 109 1.20 -49.76 7.60
C VAL A 109 1.00 -51.26 7.72
N GLU A 110 2.08 -52.03 7.75
CA GLU A 110 2.07 -53.46 8.04
C GLU A 110 2.42 -53.70 9.51
N ASP A 111 1.55 -54.41 10.23
CA ASP A 111 1.83 -54.82 11.61
C ASP A 111 2.86 -55.95 11.60
N ALA A 112 3.93 -55.80 12.39
CA ALA A 112 4.98 -56.81 12.46
C ALA A 112 4.49 -58.14 13.06
N ILE A 113 3.46 -58.10 13.90
CA ILE A 113 2.87 -59.28 14.55
C ILE A 113 1.98 -60.04 13.54
N HIS A 114 1.31 -59.31 12.66
CA HIS A 114 0.36 -59.85 11.69
C HIS A 114 0.87 -59.64 10.26
N LYS A 115 1.99 -60.27 9.92
CA LYS A 115 2.61 -60.14 8.58
C LYS A 115 1.58 -60.41 7.46
N GLY A 116 1.50 -59.50 6.50
CA GLY A 116 0.49 -59.49 5.43
C GLY A 116 -0.80 -58.74 5.76
N SER A 117 -0.97 -58.27 7.01
CA SER A 117 -2.10 -57.42 7.40
C SER A 117 -1.73 -55.94 7.30
N TYR A 118 -2.42 -55.22 6.42
CA TYR A 118 -2.18 -53.81 6.17
C TYR A 118 -3.31 -52.93 6.70
N THR A 119 -2.93 -51.87 7.42
CA THR A 119 -3.84 -50.78 7.78
C THR A 119 -3.48 -49.54 6.97
N TRP A 120 -4.51 -48.86 6.47
CA TRP A 120 -4.35 -47.70 5.61
C TRP A 120 -4.86 -46.42 6.28
N TYR A 121 -4.15 -45.33 6.05
CA TYR A 121 -4.48 -44.02 6.59
C TYR A 121 -4.38 -42.94 5.53
N GLU A 122 -5.25 -41.94 5.60
CA GLU A 122 -5.14 -40.71 4.81
C GLU A 122 -4.76 -39.52 5.68
N ASN A 123 -3.96 -38.61 5.13
CA ASN A 123 -3.56 -37.38 5.82
C ASN A 123 -4.72 -36.38 5.84
N THR A 124 -5.02 -35.82 7.01
CA THR A 124 -6.12 -34.87 7.18
C THR A 124 -5.72 -33.40 7.03
N GLY A 125 -4.42 -33.09 6.89
CA GLY A 125 -3.96 -31.74 6.56
C GLY A 125 -2.46 -31.52 6.71
N SER A 126 -1.93 -31.71 7.92
CA SER A 126 -0.56 -31.28 8.28
C SER A 126 0.54 -32.32 8.05
N GLY A 127 0.19 -33.54 7.66
CA GLY A 127 1.10 -34.70 7.65
C GLY A 127 1.28 -35.35 9.03
N ILE A 128 0.70 -34.76 10.08
CA ILE A 128 0.79 -35.27 11.47
C ILE A 128 -0.49 -36.02 11.87
N LYS A 129 -1.66 -35.56 11.40
CA LYS A 129 -2.97 -36.15 11.70
C LYS A 129 -3.41 -37.06 10.57
N TRP A 130 -3.84 -38.27 10.91
CA TRP A 130 -4.14 -39.34 9.97
C TRP A 130 -5.47 -40.00 10.32
N LYS A 131 -6.30 -40.31 9.33
CA LYS A 131 -7.59 -40.96 9.52
C LYS A 131 -7.57 -42.35 8.88
N LYS A 132 -8.05 -43.37 9.61
CA LYS A 132 -8.10 -44.75 9.10
C LYS A 132 -9.04 -44.86 7.91
N ILE A 133 -8.65 -45.64 6.90
CA ILE A 133 -9.46 -45.94 5.72
C ILE A 133 -10.07 -47.34 5.92
N GLU A 134 -11.39 -47.40 6.11
CA GLU A 134 -12.10 -48.66 6.42
C GLU A 134 -12.34 -49.55 5.18
N HIS A 135 -12.48 -48.96 3.99
CA HIS A 135 -12.66 -49.69 2.73
C HIS A 135 -11.40 -49.58 1.87
N ASN A 136 -10.65 -50.67 1.78
CA ASN A 136 -9.34 -50.75 1.11
C ASN A 136 -9.25 -51.91 0.11
N GLY A 137 -10.39 -52.45 -0.35
CA GLY A 137 -10.44 -53.62 -1.24
C GLY A 137 -9.66 -53.43 -2.54
N ASP A 138 -9.61 -52.19 -3.05
CA ASP A 138 -8.94 -51.84 -4.32
C ASP A 138 -7.55 -51.19 -4.10
N PHE A 139 -7.00 -51.31 -2.90
CA PHE A 139 -5.70 -50.75 -2.55
C PHE A 139 -4.61 -51.81 -2.73
N PRO A 140 -3.35 -51.43 -3.06
CA PRO A 140 -2.29 -52.38 -3.35
C PRO A 140 -2.04 -53.37 -2.19
N THR A 141 -2.40 -54.64 -2.38
CA THR A 141 -2.27 -55.68 -1.34
C THR A 141 -0.82 -56.08 -1.14
N SER A 142 -0.12 -56.55 -2.19
CA SER A 142 1.25 -57.06 -2.09
C SER A 142 2.34 -56.11 -2.60
N ASP A 143 2.14 -55.47 -3.75
CA ASP A 143 3.13 -54.55 -4.34
C ASP A 143 2.68 -53.10 -4.11
N PRO A 144 3.36 -52.30 -3.26
CA PRO A 144 3.04 -50.88 -3.08
C PRO A 144 3.10 -50.06 -4.38
N GLY A 145 3.77 -50.59 -5.41
CA GLY A 145 3.87 -49.97 -6.73
C GLY A 145 2.68 -50.23 -7.65
N GLN A 146 1.73 -51.10 -7.30
CA GLN A 146 0.55 -51.39 -8.14
C GLN A 146 -0.64 -50.53 -7.73
N GLY A 147 -0.78 -49.35 -8.35
CA GLY A 147 -1.91 -48.47 -8.12
C GLY A 147 -3.05 -48.78 -9.08
N GLU A 148 -4.11 -49.44 -8.60
CA GLU A 148 -5.34 -49.56 -9.36
C GLU A 148 -6.04 -48.19 -9.51
N ASN A 149 -7.00 -48.10 -10.44
CA ASN A 149 -7.66 -46.83 -10.77
C ASN A 149 -8.30 -46.16 -9.56
N ASP A 150 -8.89 -46.92 -8.63
CA ASP A 150 -9.59 -46.34 -7.47
C ASP A 150 -8.62 -45.83 -6.39
N PHE A 151 -7.46 -46.49 -6.23
CA PHE A 151 -6.38 -45.98 -5.40
C PHE A 151 -5.81 -44.67 -5.97
N THR A 152 -5.53 -44.60 -7.27
CA THR A 152 -5.06 -43.37 -7.92
C THR A 152 -6.08 -42.24 -7.81
N LYS A 153 -7.38 -42.50 -8.02
CA LYS A 153 -8.45 -41.50 -7.79
C LYS A 153 -8.45 -40.98 -6.34
N ARG A 154 -8.19 -41.85 -5.35
CA ARG A 154 -8.10 -41.44 -3.94
C ARG A 154 -6.87 -40.55 -3.71
N LEU A 155 -5.73 -40.90 -4.31
CA LEU A 155 -4.52 -40.06 -4.29
C LEU A 155 -4.75 -38.71 -4.96
N ASP A 156 -5.45 -38.66 -6.10
CA ASP A 156 -5.82 -37.40 -6.77
C ASP A 156 -6.67 -36.50 -5.87
N LYS A 157 -7.69 -37.08 -5.22
CA LYS A 157 -8.54 -36.34 -4.27
C LYS A 157 -7.73 -35.77 -3.10
N LEU A 158 -6.83 -36.57 -2.52
CA LEU A 158 -5.99 -36.13 -1.41
C LEU A 158 -4.97 -35.09 -1.85
N THR A 159 -4.37 -35.25 -3.03
CA THR A 159 -3.43 -34.27 -3.60
C THR A 159 -4.13 -32.94 -3.79
N CYS A 160 -5.33 -32.95 -4.37
CA CYS A 160 -6.12 -31.75 -4.57
C CYS A 160 -6.43 -31.02 -3.25
N LYS A 161 -6.79 -31.78 -2.21
CA LYS A 161 -7.08 -31.24 -0.87
C LYS A 161 -5.83 -30.66 -0.21
N LEU A 162 -4.75 -31.44 -0.12
CA LEU A 162 -3.56 -31.11 0.67
C LEU A 162 -2.67 -30.07 -0.01
N HIS A 163 -2.59 -30.08 -1.34
CA HIS A 163 -1.88 -29.06 -2.13
C HIS A 163 -2.78 -27.89 -2.56
N ARG A 164 -4.04 -27.88 -2.13
CA ARG A 164 -5.02 -26.81 -2.39
C ARG A 164 -5.13 -26.52 -3.89
N LEU A 165 -5.36 -27.56 -4.69
CA LEU A 165 -5.39 -27.48 -6.17
C LEU A 165 -6.76 -27.12 -6.73
N HIS A 166 -7.83 -27.21 -5.94
CA HIS A 166 -9.12 -26.61 -6.28
C HIS A 166 -8.97 -25.10 -6.14
N ARG A 167 -8.74 -24.40 -7.26
CA ARG A 167 -8.34 -23.01 -7.27
C ARG A 167 -9.22 -22.15 -8.14
N VAL A 168 -9.56 -20.97 -7.61
CA VAL A 168 -10.03 -19.84 -8.40
C VAL A 168 -8.80 -19.06 -8.83
N ASN A 169 -8.29 -19.33 -10.03
CA ASN A 169 -7.17 -18.61 -10.61
C ASN A 169 -7.68 -17.29 -11.20
N ILE A 170 -7.53 -16.21 -10.45
CA ILE A 170 -8.02 -14.89 -10.84
C ILE A 170 -7.28 -14.35 -12.07
N GLY A 171 -6.03 -14.77 -12.30
CA GLY A 171 -5.28 -14.41 -13.51
C GLY A 171 -5.73 -15.17 -14.76
N ASN A 172 -6.62 -16.18 -14.62
CA ASN A 172 -7.14 -16.92 -15.76
C ASN A 172 -8.28 -16.16 -16.42
N ASP A 173 -8.21 -16.17 -17.73
CA ASP A 173 -8.85 -15.24 -18.64
C ASP A 173 -9.71 -15.96 -19.68
N ASN A 174 -9.47 -17.28 -19.79
CA ASN A 174 -10.14 -18.28 -20.60
C ASN A 174 -10.26 -18.01 -22.10
N LYS A 175 -9.47 -17.06 -22.67
CA LYS A 175 -9.51 -16.76 -24.11
C LYS A 175 -9.17 -17.94 -25.03
N GLU A 176 -8.51 -18.98 -24.53
CA GLU A 176 -8.01 -20.09 -25.36
C GLU A 176 -8.66 -21.47 -25.07
N ARG A 177 -9.47 -21.64 -24.01
CA ARG A 177 -9.85 -22.99 -23.53
C ARG A 177 -11.35 -23.25 -23.28
N GLY A 178 -12.24 -22.32 -23.64
CA GLY A 178 -13.69 -22.43 -23.38
C GLY A 178 -14.10 -21.64 -22.13
N ASP A 179 -15.36 -21.76 -21.68
CA ASP A 179 -15.89 -20.95 -20.57
C ASP A 179 -15.51 -21.47 -19.18
N SER A 180 -14.88 -22.64 -19.06
CA SER A 180 -14.44 -23.18 -17.76
C SER A 180 -13.03 -23.74 -17.80
N TYR A 181 -12.42 -23.85 -16.62
CA TYR A 181 -11.18 -24.61 -16.46
C TYR A 181 -11.33 -25.56 -15.27
N ASN A 182 -10.73 -26.74 -15.42
CA ASN A 182 -10.83 -27.81 -14.44
C ASN A 182 -9.51 -27.94 -13.68
N CYS A 183 -9.58 -28.46 -12.46
CA CYS A 183 -8.40 -28.90 -11.75
C CYS A 183 -7.65 -29.93 -12.60
N ASP A 184 -6.37 -29.68 -12.89
CA ASP A 184 -5.59 -30.49 -13.81
C ASP A 184 -5.48 -31.95 -13.39
N LEU A 185 -5.59 -32.25 -12.09
CA LEU A 185 -5.57 -33.60 -11.55
C LEU A 185 -6.96 -34.26 -11.57
N CYS A 186 -7.86 -33.85 -10.69
CA CYS A 186 -9.10 -34.60 -10.47
C CYS A 186 -10.14 -34.41 -11.56
N LYS A 187 -10.00 -33.38 -12.40
CA LYS A 187 -10.98 -32.91 -13.41
C LYS A 187 -12.37 -32.54 -12.86
N ASN A 188 -12.70 -32.92 -11.63
CA ASN A 188 -13.98 -32.66 -10.99
C ASN A 188 -14.13 -31.18 -10.64
N ALA A 189 -13.18 -30.59 -9.91
CA ALA A 189 -13.29 -29.19 -9.53
C ALA A 189 -13.16 -28.27 -10.76
N SER A 190 -14.30 -27.73 -11.19
CA SER A 190 -14.39 -26.80 -12.32
C SER A 190 -14.71 -25.39 -11.84
N VAL A 191 -14.15 -24.40 -12.52
CA VAL A 191 -14.48 -23.00 -12.34
C VAL A 191 -14.88 -22.46 -13.70
N THR A 192 -16.11 -21.96 -13.78
CA THR A 192 -16.58 -21.23 -14.96
C THR A 192 -16.13 -19.78 -14.85
N VAL A 193 -15.61 -19.21 -15.93
CA VAL A 193 -15.17 -17.82 -16.04
C VAL A 193 -16.04 -17.12 -17.06
N LYS A 194 -16.77 -16.11 -16.64
CA LYS A 194 -17.61 -15.29 -17.52
C LYS A 194 -17.12 -13.85 -17.48
N PRO A 195 -17.01 -13.15 -18.64
CA PRO A 195 -16.87 -11.71 -18.64
C PRO A 195 -18.07 -11.11 -17.89
N GLY A 196 -17.80 -10.32 -16.86
CA GLY A 196 -18.83 -9.58 -16.15
C GLY A 196 -19.18 -8.28 -16.86
N VAL A 197 -20.09 -7.51 -16.26
CA VAL A 197 -20.45 -6.18 -16.77
C VAL A 197 -19.25 -5.24 -16.56
N PRO A 198 -18.72 -4.60 -17.63
CA PRO A 198 -17.62 -3.68 -17.48
C PRO A 198 -18.05 -2.42 -16.72
N VAL A 199 -17.20 -1.92 -15.82
CA VAL A 199 -17.47 -0.68 -15.09
C VAL A 199 -17.07 0.50 -15.98
N ASN A 200 -18.08 1.26 -16.44
CA ASN A 200 -17.95 2.46 -17.27
C ASN A 200 -17.15 2.28 -18.58
N GLY A 201 -17.05 1.04 -19.06
CA GLY A 201 -16.24 0.68 -20.24
C GLY A 201 -14.76 1.05 -20.10
N ILE A 202 -14.24 1.07 -18.86
CA ILE A 202 -12.82 1.32 -18.54
C ILE A 202 -12.23 0.11 -17.83
N TYR A 203 -13.06 -0.52 -16.99
CA TYR A 203 -12.67 -1.70 -16.23
C TYR A 203 -13.42 -2.90 -16.75
N SER A 204 -12.67 -3.93 -17.12
CA SER A 204 -13.21 -5.26 -17.42
C SER A 204 -13.34 -6.04 -16.12
N THR A 205 -14.43 -6.80 -16.00
CA THR A 205 -14.67 -7.68 -14.85
C THR A 205 -14.72 -9.12 -15.32
N PHE A 206 -14.28 -10.05 -14.47
CA PHE A 206 -14.37 -11.48 -14.73
C PHE A 206 -14.97 -12.16 -13.50
N GLU A 207 -16.07 -12.86 -13.72
CA GLU A 207 -16.79 -13.61 -12.71
C GLU A 207 -16.35 -15.07 -12.76
N HIS A 208 -15.82 -15.55 -11.65
CA HIS A 208 -15.38 -16.93 -11.46
C HIS A 208 -16.38 -17.65 -10.55
N THR A 209 -17.02 -18.69 -11.08
CA THR A 209 -18.01 -19.49 -10.34
C THR A 209 -17.52 -20.93 -10.23
N PRO A 210 -17.14 -21.39 -9.02
CA PRO A 210 -16.91 -22.80 -8.76
C PRO A 210 -18.20 -23.59 -8.99
N THR A 211 -18.15 -24.70 -9.73
CA THR A 211 -19.36 -25.49 -10.07
C THR A 211 -19.58 -26.67 -9.14
N GLU A 212 -18.52 -27.22 -8.55
CA GLU A 212 -18.61 -28.39 -7.69
C GLU A 212 -18.57 -28.02 -6.22
N ASP A 213 -19.27 -28.83 -5.42
CA ASP A 213 -19.27 -28.67 -3.99
C ASP A 213 -17.88 -28.82 -3.35
N GLY A 214 -17.55 -27.85 -2.49
CA GLY A 214 -16.34 -27.90 -1.68
C GLY A 214 -15.65 -26.56 -1.54
N LYS A 215 -14.38 -26.65 -1.17
CA LYS A 215 -13.54 -25.52 -0.80
C LYS A 215 -12.54 -25.22 -1.89
N TYR A 216 -12.56 -23.98 -2.36
CA TYR A 216 -11.63 -23.43 -3.34
C TYR A 216 -10.71 -22.41 -2.67
N TYR A 217 -9.54 -22.26 -3.26
CA TYR A 217 -8.55 -21.27 -2.85
C TYR A 217 -8.33 -20.27 -3.97
N LEU A 218 -8.32 -18.98 -3.66
CA LEU A 218 -7.93 -18.00 -4.67
C LEU A 218 -6.43 -18.07 -4.93
N SER A 219 -6.06 -17.94 -6.21
CA SER A 219 -4.68 -17.89 -6.63
C SER A 219 -4.49 -16.93 -7.80
N TYR A 220 -3.30 -16.35 -7.92
CA TYR A 220 -2.85 -15.66 -9.13
C TYR A 220 -1.70 -16.49 -9.73
N GLY A 221 -1.99 -17.23 -10.81
CA GLY A 221 -1.08 -18.23 -11.34
C GLY A 221 -0.84 -19.37 -10.32
N SER A 222 0.41 -19.63 -9.98
CA SER A 222 0.77 -20.66 -8.99
C SER A 222 0.63 -20.22 -7.53
N ASN A 223 0.54 -18.91 -7.28
CA ASN A 223 0.62 -18.31 -5.95
C ASN A 223 -0.77 -18.17 -5.33
N LEU A 224 -0.92 -18.63 -4.08
CA LEU A 224 -2.17 -18.44 -3.34
C LEU A 224 -2.33 -16.97 -2.96
N VAL A 225 -3.50 -16.42 -3.24
CA VAL A 225 -3.92 -15.11 -2.75
C VAL A 225 -4.11 -15.21 -1.24
N LYS A 226 -3.54 -14.26 -0.50
CA LYS A 226 -3.61 -14.18 0.96
C LYS A 226 -3.96 -12.77 1.41
N TYR A 227 -4.56 -12.68 2.57
CA TYR A 227 -4.88 -11.39 3.21
C TYR A 227 -4.60 -11.43 4.71
N LYS A 228 -4.46 -10.27 5.33
CA LYS A 228 -4.48 -10.12 6.79
C LYS A 228 -5.88 -9.70 7.21
N ASP A 229 -6.40 -10.37 8.24
CA ASP A 229 -7.58 -9.89 8.93
C ASP A 229 -7.22 -8.69 9.83
N SER A 230 -8.18 -7.86 10.19
CA SER A 230 -7.99 -6.54 10.84
C SER A 230 -7.31 -6.57 12.22
N GLY A 231 -6.90 -7.74 12.72
CA GLY A 231 -6.06 -7.91 13.92
C GLY A 231 -5.03 -9.04 13.81
N GLY A 232 -4.89 -9.66 12.63
CA GLY A 232 -4.01 -10.81 12.42
C GLY A 232 -2.63 -10.40 11.92
N SER A 233 -1.57 -10.87 12.59
CA SER A 233 -0.19 -10.73 12.10
C SER A 233 0.12 -11.68 10.93
N ASN A 234 -0.66 -12.75 10.77
CA ASN A 234 -0.45 -13.79 9.78
C ASN A 234 -1.31 -13.59 8.53
N PHE A 235 -0.70 -13.84 7.36
CA PHE A 235 -1.41 -13.90 6.10
C PHE A 235 -2.18 -15.22 5.97
N ILE A 236 -3.48 -15.13 5.77
CA ILE A 236 -4.39 -16.27 5.62
C ILE A 236 -4.71 -16.40 4.13
N PRO A 237 -4.58 -17.61 3.54
CA PRO A 237 -5.06 -17.85 2.18
C PRO A 237 -6.53 -17.49 2.05
N LEU A 238 -6.91 -16.83 0.96
CA LEU A 238 -8.29 -16.49 0.71
C LEU A 238 -9.06 -17.72 0.22
N GLU A 239 -10.05 -18.14 0.99
CA GLU A 239 -10.85 -19.34 0.77
C GLU A 239 -12.24 -18.96 0.27
N VAL A 240 -12.77 -19.73 -0.68
CA VAL A 240 -14.10 -19.55 -1.28
C VAL A 240 -14.82 -20.89 -1.25
N LEU A 241 -16.06 -20.89 -0.78
CA LEU A 241 -16.91 -22.08 -0.80
C LEU A 241 -17.66 -22.15 -2.13
N SER A 242 -17.96 -23.35 -2.59
CA SER A 242 -18.83 -23.59 -3.76
C SER A 242 -20.24 -23.02 -3.58
N SER A 243 -20.71 -22.92 -2.33
CA SER A 243 -21.99 -22.30 -1.99
C SER A 243 -22.00 -20.79 -2.21
N TYR A 244 -20.82 -20.18 -2.42
CA TYR A 244 -20.72 -18.76 -2.73
C TYR A 244 -21.08 -18.53 -4.20
N PRO A 245 -21.97 -17.57 -4.50
CA PRO A 245 -22.41 -17.34 -5.88
C PRO A 245 -21.28 -17.16 -6.88
N SER A 246 -20.26 -16.37 -6.54
CA SER A 246 -19.11 -16.12 -7.42
C SER A 246 -18.01 -15.26 -6.78
N VAL A 247 -16.89 -15.18 -7.51
CA VAL A 247 -15.77 -14.29 -7.25
C VAL A 247 -15.59 -13.37 -8.45
N THR A 248 -15.79 -12.07 -8.29
CA THR A 248 -15.58 -11.07 -9.35
C THR A 248 -14.21 -10.43 -9.21
N VAL A 249 -13.46 -10.30 -10.31
CA VAL A 249 -12.14 -9.65 -10.31
C VAL A 249 -12.13 -8.50 -11.30
N TYR A 250 -11.61 -7.35 -10.87
CA TYR A 250 -11.64 -6.09 -11.60
C TYR A 250 -10.27 -5.76 -12.18
N TYR A 251 -10.22 -5.49 -13.48
CA TYR A 251 -9.01 -5.14 -14.23
C TYR A 251 -9.23 -3.86 -15.02
N TRP A 252 -8.16 -3.12 -15.27
CA TRP A 252 -8.18 -2.07 -16.28
C TRP A 252 -8.16 -2.70 -17.68
N ILE A 253 -9.00 -2.21 -18.60
CA ILE A 253 -9.07 -2.73 -19.97
C ILE A 253 -7.75 -2.59 -20.74
N GLY A 254 -6.92 -1.59 -20.37
CA GLY A 254 -5.58 -1.44 -20.92
C GLY A 254 -4.59 -2.49 -20.42
N ASP A 255 -4.86 -3.16 -19.31
CA ASP A 255 -4.10 -4.31 -18.84
C ASP A 255 -4.59 -5.59 -19.52
N GLY A 256 -4.39 -5.67 -20.84
CA GLY A 256 -4.85 -6.82 -21.64
C GLY A 256 -4.25 -8.17 -21.24
N GLY A 257 -3.11 -8.15 -20.53
CA GLY A 257 -2.49 -9.33 -19.93
C GLY A 257 -2.93 -9.61 -18.50
N ARG A 258 -3.82 -8.78 -17.94
CA ARG A 258 -4.41 -8.91 -16.60
C ARG A 258 -3.36 -9.06 -15.50
N LYS A 259 -2.22 -8.40 -15.69
CA LYS A 259 -1.04 -8.47 -14.83
C LYS A 259 -1.24 -7.76 -13.51
N ASN A 260 -2.22 -6.87 -13.43
CA ASN A 260 -2.48 -5.97 -12.30
C ASN A 260 -3.99 -6.01 -11.95
N PRO A 261 -4.48 -7.11 -11.35
CA PRO A 261 -5.82 -7.13 -10.76
C PRO A 261 -5.93 -6.01 -9.72
N LEU A 262 -7.02 -5.26 -9.75
CA LEU A 262 -7.20 -4.08 -8.90
C LEU A 262 -7.98 -4.45 -7.62
N LEU A 263 -9.11 -5.10 -7.80
CA LEU A 263 -10.08 -5.40 -6.74
C LEU A 263 -10.66 -6.81 -6.93
N ILE A 264 -10.99 -7.47 -5.82
CA ILE A 264 -11.69 -8.76 -5.77
C ILE A 264 -12.96 -8.57 -4.94
N GLU A 265 -14.07 -9.06 -5.46
CA GLU A 265 -15.35 -9.20 -4.76
C GLU A 265 -15.64 -10.70 -4.59
N VAL A 266 -15.76 -11.16 -3.34
CA VAL A 266 -16.23 -12.50 -3.02
C VAL A 266 -17.68 -12.39 -2.57
N LYS A 267 -18.62 -12.80 -3.42
CA LYS A 267 -20.04 -12.77 -3.10
C LYS A 267 -20.35 -13.95 -2.18
N LEU A 268 -20.81 -13.67 -0.96
CA LEU A 268 -21.19 -14.70 0.01
C LEU A 268 -22.65 -15.12 -0.19
N SER A 269 -23.49 -14.17 -0.57
CA SER A 269 -24.89 -14.34 -0.91
C SER A 269 -25.29 -13.30 -1.97
N THR A 270 -26.57 -13.24 -2.33
CA THR A 270 -27.09 -12.21 -3.25
C THR A 270 -27.04 -10.79 -2.66
N ARG A 271 -26.86 -10.65 -1.34
CA ARG A 271 -26.87 -9.35 -0.63
C ARG A 271 -25.58 -9.01 0.09
N GLU A 272 -24.68 -9.98 0.23
CA GLU A 272 -23.48 -9.84 1.04
C GLU A 272 -22.22 -10.18 0.23
N SER A 273 -21.20 -9.33 0.35
CA SER A 273 -19.94 -9.51 -0.36
C SER A 273 -18.77 -9.03 0.49
N HIS A 274 -17.68 -9.78 0.46
CA HIS A 274 -16.39 -9.33 0.98
C HIS A 274 -15.55 -8.77 -0.16
N TRP A 275 -14.90 -7.63 0.09
CA TRP A 275 -14.04 -7.01 -0.90
C TRP A 275 -12.59 -7.01 -0.46
N TYR A 276 -11.71 -7.16 -1.43
CA TYR A 276 -10.28 -7.18 -1.21
C TYR A 276 -9.62 -6.29 -2.27
N GLU A 277 -8.74 -5.40 -1.86
CA GLU A 277 -7.89 -4.66 -2.79
C GLU A 277 -6.50 -5.26 -2.85
N ASN A 278 -5.87 -5.11 -4.01
CA ASN A 278 -4.49 -5.54 -4.19
C ASN A 278 -3.60 -4.65 -3.30
N ALA A 279 -2.75 -5.26 -2.50
CA ALA A 279 -1.95 -4.55 -1.49
C ALA A 279 -0.45 -4.63 -1.80
N ARG A 280 -0.06 -4.86 -3.06
CA ARG A 280 1.31 -5.06 -3.56
C ARG A 280 2.40 -4.38 -2.71
N TYR A 281 3.09 -5.18 -1.88
CA TYR A 281 4.17 -4.73 -1.01
C TYR A 281 5.57 -4.96 -1.62
N ASP A 282 5.71 -5.79 -2.67
CA ASP A 282 7.01 -6.18 -3.24
C ASP A 282 6.92 -6.72 -4.70
N ASP A 283 7.97 -7.39 -5.14
CA ASP A 283 8.07 -8.11 -6.42
C ASP A 283 7.12 -9.32 -6.53
N ASN A 284 6.46 -9.75 -5.44
CA ASN A 284 5.41 -10.76 -5.48
C ASN A 284 4.12 -10.11 -5.96
N LYS A 285 3.95 -10.13 -7.28
CA LYS A 285 2.83 -9.47 -7.94
C LYS A 285 1.54 -10.24 -7.66
N ASN A 286 0.64 -9.61 -6.90
CA ASN A 286 -0.79 -9.94 -6.78
C ASN A 286 -1.18 -11.13 -5.88
N ASP A 287 -0.31 -11.60 -4.99
CA ASP A 287 -0.68 -12.64 -4.01
C ASP A 287 -1.01 -12.07 -2.62
N ILE A 288 -0.72 -10.80 -2.34
CA ILE A 288 -1.05 -10.13 -1.08
C ILE A 288 -2.16 -9.10 -1.28
N TRP A 289 -3.21 -9.24 -0.46
CA TRP A 289 -4.43 -8.46 -0.54
C TRP A 289 -4.84 -7.93 0.82
N ARG A 290 -5.58 -6.83 0.78
CA ARG A 290 -6.17 -6.19 1.97
C ARG A 290 -7.68 -6.35 1.92
N LYS A 291 -8.26 -6.93 2.98
CA LYS A 291 -9.72 -6.94 3.16
C LYS A 291 -10.23 -5.53 3.42
N LEU A 292 -11.22 -5.08 2.66
CA LEU A 292 -11.86 -3.77 2.84
C LEU A 292 -12.90 -3.85 3.96
N GLY A 293 -13.04 -2.75 4.70
CA GLY A 293 -14.04 -2.65 5.77
C GLY A 293 -15.47 -2.51 5.23
N GLU A 294 -16.46 -2.89 6.02
CA GLU A 294 -17.88 -2.79 5.63
C GLU A 294 -18.28 -1.36 5.24
N GLN A 295 -17.82 -0.35 5.97
CA GLN A 295 -18.14 1.05 5.67
C GLN A 295 -17.60 1.52 4.32
N GLU A 296 -16.41 1.05 3.94
CA GLU A 296 -15.80 1.37 2.64
C GLU A 296 -16.56 0.69 1.48
N THR A 297 -17.07 -0.51 1.73
CA THR A 297 -17.67 -1.38 0.70
C THR A 297 -19.18 -1.23 0.58
N LYS A 298 -19.86 -0.68 1.60
CA LYS A 298 -21.31 -0.43 1.60
C LYS A 298 -21.75 0.39 0.38
N ALA A 299 -20.89 1.31 -0.08
CA ALA A 299 -21.18 2.12 -1.26
C ALA A 299 -20.97 1.38 -2.60
N PHE A 300 -20.24 0.26 -2.63
CA PHE A 300 -20.02 -0.52 -3.85
C PHE A 300 -21.26 -1.33 -4.23
N SER A 301 -21.94 -1.92 -3.24
CA SER A 301 -23.08 -2.81 -3.45
C SER A 301 -24.42 -2.09 -3.67
N THR A 302 -24.56 -0.80 -3.37
CA THR A 302 -25.83 -0.05 -3.49
C THR A 302 -26.15 0.40 -4.92
N GLY A 303 -25.45 -0.11 -5.92
CA GLY A 303 -25.57 0.34 -7.31
C GLY A 303 -24.94 1.72 -7.56
N ASN A 304 -24.28 2.31 -6.58
CA ASN A 304 -23.51 3.54 -6.75
C ASN A 304 -22.16 3.23 -7.43
N SER A 305 -22.20 3.07 -8.75
CA SER A 305 -21.04 2.77 -9.58
C SER A 305 -19.91 3.79 -9.44
N ASP A 306 -20.19 5.01 -9.02
CA ASP A 306 -19.20 6.10 -8.97
C ASP A 306 -18.18 5.87 -7.86
N ARG A 307 -18.61 5.42 -6.68
CA ARG A 307 -17.68 5.11 -5.56
C ARG A 307 -16.77 3.93 -5.89
N LEU A 308 -17.31 2.89 -6.50
CA LEU A 308 -16.52 1.76 -7.00
C LEU A 308 -15.53 2.23 -8.08
N LYS A 309 -15.99 3.07 -9.02
CA LYS A 309 -15.14 3.64 -10.06
C LYS A 309 -14.02 4.51 -9.49
N GLU A 310 -14.29 5.39 -8.53
CA GLU A 310 -13.27 6.20 -7.85
C GLU A 310 -12.19 5.32 -7.21
N LYS A 311 -12.61 4.22 -6.58
CA LYS A 311 -11.68 3.25 -5.99
C LYS A 311 -10.83 2.56 -7.07
N LEU A 312 -11.45 2.14 -8.16
CA LEU A 312 -10.74 1.53 -9.29
C LEU A 312 -9.78 2.51 -9.96
N ASP A 313 -10.17 3.78 -10.16
CA ASP A 313 -9.30 4.84 -10.71
C ASP A 313 -8.05 5.05 -9.83
N SER A 314 -8.23 5.07 -8.50
CA SER A 314 -7.12 5.13 -7.54
C SER A 314 -6.17 3.92 -7.66
N LEU A 315 -6.71 2.70 -7.60
CA LEU A 315 -5.91 1.48 -7.71
C LEU A 315 -5.24 1.36 -9.09
N ASN A 316 -5.90 1.82 -10.15
CA ASN A 316 -5.38 1.82 -11.52
C ASN A 316 -4.22 2.82 -11.70
N CYS A 317 -4.32 3.99 -11.07
CA CYS A 317 -3.21 4.93 -11.01
C CYS A 317 -2.01 4.31 -10.27
N ILE A 318 -2.24 3.64 -9.14
CA ILE A 318 -1.17 3.01 -8.35
C ILE A 318 -0.49 1.89 -9.14
N PHE A 319 -1.26 0.90 -9.63
CA PHE A 319 -0.70 -0.34 -10.16
C PHE A 319 -0.40 -0.30 -11.66
N ASN A 320 -1.16 0.45 -12.44
CA ASN A 320 -0.95 0.58 -13.89
C ASN A 320 -0.39 1.95 -14.30
N GLY A 321 -0.28 2.93 -13.40
CA GLY A 321 0.09 4.29 -13.78
C GLY A 321 -0.92 4.93 -14.74
N ALA A 322 -2.17 4.46 -14.72
CA ALA A 322 -3.20 4.89 -15.65
C ALA A 322 -4.11 5.96 -15.02
N LEU A 323 -4.23 7.09 -15.71
CA LEU A 323 -4.80 8.33 -15.18
C LEU A 323 -6.10 8.73 -15.88
N LYS A 324 -6.97 9.44 -15.16
CA LYS A 324 -8.10 10.19 -15.70
C LYS A 324 -7.62 11.61 -16.03
N ILE A 325 -7.70 12.03 -17.30
CA ILE A 325 -7.42 13.42 -17.68
C ILE A 325 -8.72 14.20 -17.77
N LYS A 326 -8.81 15.30 -17.03
CA LYS A 326 -9.93 16.26 -17.15
C LYS A 326 -9.48 17.44 -18.03
N LEU A 327 -9.96 17.50 -19.26
CA LEU A 327 -9.61 18.58 -20.20
C LEU A 327 -10.07 19.94 -19.66
N GLY A 328 -9.19 20.94 -19.70
CA GLY A 328 -9.46 22.30 -19.21
C GLY A 328 -9.32 22.48 -17.69
N LEU A 329 -9.06 21.40 -16.94
CA LEU A 329 -8.93 21.44 -15.47
C LEU A 329 -7.53 21.00 -15.05
N THR A 330 -7.09 21.46 -13.88
CA THR A 330 -5.93 20.86 -13.20
C THR A 330 -6.35 19.48 -12.73
N SER A 331 -5.89 18.43 -13.41
CA SER A 331 -6.21 17.06 -13.05
C SER A 331 -5.19 16.52 -12.06
N ASN A 332 -5.67 16.11 -10.88
CA ASN A 332 -4.97 15.14 -10.05
C ASN A 332 -5.17 13.74 -10.65
N CYS A 333 -4.39 12.76 -10.21
CA CYS A 333 -4.51 11.40 -10.72
C CYS A 333 -5.89 10.78 -10.46
N HIS A 334 -6.52 11.22 -9.37
CA HIS A 334 -7.88 10.88 -8.96
C HIS A 334 -8.41 11.95 -7.97
N ASN A 335 -9.71 11.95 -7.69
CA ASN A 335 -10.38 12.98 -6.87
C ASN A 335 -9.87 13.04 -5.43
N THR A 336 -9.36 11.92 -4.91
CA THR A 336 -9.10 11.72 -3.49
C THR A 336 -7.62 11.44 -3.28
N ARG A 337 -6.85 12.37 -2.69
CA ARG A 337 -5.40 12.18 -2.52
C ARG A 337 -5.10 10.90 -1.76
N ASP A 338 -4.27 10.06 -2.36
CA ASP A 338 -3.94 8.75 -1.84
C ASP A 338 -2.47 8.78 -1.42
N GLY A 339 -2.18 8.67 -0.11
CA GLY A 339 -0.81 8.78 0.43
C GLY A 339 0.15 7.71 -0.11
N ARG A 340 -0.42 6.79 -0.86
CA ARG A 340 0.13 5.58 -1.43
C ARG A 340 0.98 5.79 -2.67
N HIS A 341 0.84 6.95 -3.27
CA HIS A 341 1.68 7.38 -4.37
C HIS A 341 1.67 8.91 -4.43
N ARG A 342 2.66 9.48 -5.11
CA ARG A 342 2.65 10.90 -5.45
C ARG A 342 1.67 11.14 -6.60
N ASP A 343 1.08 12.33 -6.67
CA ASP A 343 0.40 12.77 -7.88
C ASP A 343 1.39 12.66 -9.05
N ARG A 344 1.07 11.76 -9.99
CA ARG A 344 1.87 11.45 -11.17
C ARG A 344 1.68 12.46 -12.29
N LEU A 345 0.64 13.28 -12.22
CA LEU A 345 0.27 14.20 -13.28
C LEU A 345 0.68 15.63 -12.91
N ARG A 346 1.42 16.27 -13.80
CA ARG A 346 1.67 17.70 -13.80
C ARG A 346 0.80 18.32 -14.88
N THR A 347 0.00 19.31 -14.50
CA THR A 347 -0.80 20.09 -15.45
C THR A 347 -0.31 21.52 -15.47
N TYR A 348 -0.09 22.08 -16.66
CA TYR A 348 0.17 23.50 -16.83
C TYR A 348 -0.47 24.00 -18.13
N ILE A 349 -0.68 25.30 -18.22
CA ILE A 349 -1.28 25.91 -19.40
C ILE A 349 -0.23 26.80 -20.06
N ASP A 350 0.00 26.57 -21.35
CA ASP A 350 0.79 27.46 -22.20
C ASP A 350 -0.14 28.42 -22.93
N GLY A 351 -0.27 29.63 -22.38
CA GLY A 351 -1.03 30.72 -22.99
C GLY A 351 -0.27 31.47 -24.08
N THR A 352 0.96 31.10 -24.41
CA THR A 352 1.83 31.85 -25.35
C THR A 352 1.90 31.24 -26.75
N PHE A 353 1.35 30.03 -26.94
CA PHE A 353 1.52 29.28 -28.18
C PHE A 353 1.16 30.06 -29.45
N HIS A 354 -0.04 30.68 -29.51
CA HIS A 354 -0.46 31.50 -30.64
C HIS A 354 -1.19 32.76 -30.17
N ARG A 355 -0.42 33.81 -29.87
CA ARG A 355 -0.94 35.08 -29.32
C ARG A 355 -2.00 35.71 -30.21
N ASP A 356 -1.78 35.74 -31.52
CA ASP A 356 -2.69 36.39 -32.49
C ASP A 356 -4.07 35.71 -32.60
N LEU A 357 -4.13 34.40 -32.31
CA LEU A 357 -5.37 33.62 -32.36
C LEU A 357 -5.96 33.41 -30.96
N SER A 358 -5.32 33.97 -29.92
CA SER A 358 -5.71 33.81 -28.53
C SER A 358 -5.91 32.33 -28.15
N LEU A 359 -5.02 31.45 -28.59
CA LEU A 359 -5.04 30.03 -28.25
C LEU A 359 -4.33 29.77 -26.93
N SER A 360 -4.87 28.83 -26.17
CA SER A 360 -4.25 28.24 -24.97
C SER A 360 -4.05 26.74 -25.17
N ILE A 361 -2.94 26.21 -24.65
CA ILE A 361 -2.70 24.77 -24.59
C ILE A 361 -2.69 24.32 -23.14
N TYR A 362 -3.52 23.33 -22.81
CA TYR A 362 -3.46 22.60 -21.55
C TYR A 362 -2.53 21.43 -21.76
N VAL A 363 -1.44 21.41 -21.02
CA VAL A 363 -0.41 20.39 -21.11
C VAL A 363 -0.43 19.54 -19.86
N TYR A 364 -0.53 18.23 -20.07
CA TYR A 364 -0.52 17.20 -19.03
C TYR A 364 0.71 16.32 -19.25
N THR A 365 1.65 16.30 -18.30
CA THR A 365 2.89 15.50 -18.34
C THR A 365 3.05 14.70 -17.06
N SER A 366 3.99 13.75 -17.03
CA SER A 366 4.39 13.17 -15.75
C SER A 366 5.00 14.23 -14.83
N ARG A 367 4.88 14.06 -13.51
CA ARG A 367 5.54 14.89 -12.51
C ARG A 367 6.98 14.40 -12.31
N GLU A 368 7.93 15.33 -12.24
CA GLU A 368 9.35 15.04 -12.07
C GLU A 368 9.60 14.20 -10.80
N GLY A 369 10.39 13.13 -10.92
CA GLY A 369 10.64 12.16 -9.84
C GLY A 369 9.64 11.00 -9.76
N SER A 370 8.70 10.87 -10.71
CA SER A 370 8.02 9.58 -10.93
C SER A 370 9.01 8.54 -11.45
N VAL A 371 8.79 7.26 -11.10
CA VAL A 371 9.68 6.13 -11.50
C VAL A 371 9.84 6.02 -13.03
N SER A 372 8.91 6.58 -13.79
CA SER A 372 8.96 6.70 -15.25
C SER A 372 8.39 8.06 -15.66
N ASP A 373 8.96 8.67 -16.69
CA ASP A 373 8.39 9.84 -17.38
C ASP A 373 7.13 9.49 -18.21
N LEU A 374 6.80 8.19 -18.27
CA LEU A 374 5.65 7.65 -18.98
C LEU A 374 4.48 7.42 -18.02
N PHE A 375 3.27 7.72 -18.49
CA PHE A 375 2.02 7.37 -17.84
C PHE A 375 1.01 6.80 -18.83
N ASN A 376 -0.01 6.13 -18.33
CA ASN A 376 -1.12 5.66 -19.15
C ASN A 376 -2.32 6.60 -18.97
N VAL A 377 -3.18 6.71 -19.97
CA VAL A 377 -4.43 7.49 -19.89
C VAL A 377 -5.59 6.53 -20.01
N ALA A 378 -6.25 6.25 -18.88
CA ALA A 378 -7.40 5.34 -18.83
C ALA A 378 -8.65 5.97 -19.43
N GLU A 379 -8.81 7.29 -19.27
CA GLU A 379 -9.93 8.04 -19.81
C GLU A 379 -9.60 9.52 -19.95
N ILE A 380 -10.27 10.18 -20.90
CA ILE A 380 -10.26 11.63 -21.07
C ILE A 380 -11.70 12.12 -20.88
N VAL A 381 -11.91 13.11 -20.02
CA VAL A 381 -13.23 13.69 -19.73
C VAL A 381 -13.24 15.19 -19.97
N LEU A 382 -14.41 15.72 -20.34
CA LEU A 382 -14.68 17.16 -20.46
C LEU A 382 -16.06 17.41 -19.86
N ALA A 383 -16.15 18.34 -18.88
CA ALA A 383 -17.37 18.60 -18.12
C ALA A 383 -18.02 17.31 -17.57
N GLU A 384 -17.20 16.44 -16.95
CA GLU A 384 -17.56 15.11 -16.43
C GLU A 384 -18.15 14.12 -17.46
N LYS A 385 -18.12 14.45 -18.75
CA LYS A 385 -18.50 13.53 -19.83
C LYS A 385 -17.27 12.85 -20.40
N LYS A 386 -17.28 11.51 -20.44
CA LYS A 386 -16.24 10.71 -21.11
C LYS A 386 -16.19 11.03 -22.60
N GLN A 387 -14.99 11.31 -23.09
CA GLN A 387 -14.71 11.54 -24.51
C GLN A 387 -14.60 10.20 -25.25
N LYS A 388 -15.07 10.16 -26.50
CA LYS A 388 -15.08 9.00 -27.39
C LYS A 388 -14.21 9.31 -28.60
N PHE A 389 -13.38 8.34 -29.01
CA PHE A 389 -12.52 8.46 -30.19
C PHE A 389 -13.06 7.53 -31.28
N LEU A 390 -13.30 8.06 -32.49
CA LEU A 390 -13.98 7.33 -33.56
C LEU A 390 -13.13 6.24 -34.21
N ASP A 391 -11.82 6.21 -33.93
CA ASP A 391 -10.91 5.12 -34.32
C ASP A 391 -11.01 3.89 -33.40
N GLY A 392 -11.95 3.91 -32.43
CA GLY A 392 -12.13 2.84 -31.45
C GLY A 392 -11.16 2.91 -30.27
N THR A 393 -10.31 3.93 -30.19
CA THR A 393 -9.38 4.10 -29.08
C THR A 393 -10.15 4.36 -27.77
N SER A 394 -9.91 3.54 -26.76
CA SER A 394 -10.55 3.64 -25.44
C SER A 394 -9.61 4.11 -24.33
N PHE A 395 -8.30 3.99 -24.53
CA PHE A 395 -7.24 4.41 -23.62
C PHE A 395 -5.94 4.66 -24.40
N PHE A 396 -4.97 5.32 -23.76
CA PHE A 396 -3.63 5.55 -24.34
C PHE A 396 -2.57 4.94 -23.41
N LYS A 397 -1.53 4.36 -24.01
CA LYS A 397 -0.39 3.78 -23.28
C LYS A 397 0.88 4.56 -23.52
N ASP A 398 1.79 4.46 -22.54
CA ASP A 398 3.15 4.96 -22.62
C ASP A 398 3.19 6.44 -23.06
N VAL A 399 2.27 7.23 -22.53
CA VAL A 399 2.07 8.66 -22.83
C VAL A 399 3.13 9.48 -22.10
N ILE A 400 3.79 10.37 -22.83
CA ILE A 400 4.72 11.37 -22.31
C ILE A 400 3.96 12.66 -22.00
N LYS A 401 3.08 13.06 -22.93
CA LYS A 401 2.39 14.35 -22.88
C LYS A 401 1.03 14.29 -23.56
N VAL A 402 0.03 14.89 -22.92
CA VAL A 402 -1.24 15.23 -23.56
C VAL A 402 -1.34 16.74 -23.69
N SER A 403 -1.73 17.24 -24.85
CA SER A 403 -1.89 18.67 -25.12
C SER A 403 -3.28 18.94 -25.68
N SER A 404 -4.07 19.74 -24.98
CA SER A 404 -5.43 20.12 -25.39
C SER A 404 -5.48 21.59 -25.75
N TYR A 405 -5.91 21.89 -26.97
CA TYR A 405 -5.93 23.24 -27.53
C TYR A 405 -7.34 23.80 -27.47
N GLU A 406 -7.46 24.99 -26.90
CA GLU A 406 -8.73 25.74 -26.81
C GLU A 406 -8.52 27.23 -27.06
N SER A 407 -9.59 27.94 -27.39
CA SER A 407 -9.59 29.40 -27.46
C SER A 407 -9.71 29.98 -26.06
N LYS A 408 -8.93 31.03 -25.75
CA LYS A 408 -9.08 31.82 -24.52
C LYS A 408 -10.48 32.43 -24.38
N CYS A 409 -11.16 32.70 -25.50
CA CYS A 409 -12.51 33.27 -25.49
C CYS A 409 -13.63 32.21 -25.51
N SER A 410 -13.29 30.93 -25.49
CA SER A 410 -14.24 29.83 -25.37
C SER A 410 -13.64 28.72 -24.51
N PRO A 411 -13.31 29.01 -23.24
CA PRO A 411 -12.70 28.02 -22.35
C PRO A 411 -13.62 26.82 -22.14
N GLY A 412 -13.02 25.64 -21.98
CA GLY A 412 -13.77 24.39 -21.85
C GLY A 412 -14.32 23.85 -23.17
N THR A 413 -13.99 24.49 -24.30
CA THR A 413 -14.33 24.01 -25.65
C THR A 413 -13.07 23.66 -26.44
N PRO A 414 -12.33 22.60 -26.05
CA PRO A 414 -11.16 22.18 -26.78
C PRO A 414 -11.55 21.64 -28.16
N PHE A 415 -10.81 22.07 -29.18
CA PHE A 415 -11.06 21.71 -30.58
C PHE A 415 -10.00 20.78 -31.17
N LEU A 416 -8.83 20.69 -30.53
CA LEU A 416 -7.72 19.86 -30.96
C LEU A 416 -7.02 19.24 -29.75
N LEU A 417 -6.57 18.00 -29.88
CA LEU A 417 -5.90 17.21 -28.87
C LEU A 417 -4.70 16.50 -29.49
N CYS A 418 -3.54 16.55 -28.83
CA CYS A 418 -2.35 15.79 -29.19
C CYS A 418 -2.00 14.83 -28.05
N ILE A 419 -1.82 13.56 -28.39
CA ILE A 419 -1.28 12.53 -27.50
C ILE A 419 0.12 12.19 -28.00
N GLU A 420 1.13 12.52 -27.21
CA GLU A 420 2.53 12.15 -27.43
C GLU A 420 2.86 10.93 -26.58
N SER A 421 3.23 9.83 -27.24
CA SER A 421 3.63 8.58 -26.63
C SER A 421 5.12 8.29 -26.85
N ASN A 422 5.64 7.31 -26.12
CA ASN A 422 7.04 6.87 -26.22
C ASN A 422 7.44 6.58 -27.68
N GLY A 423 8.69 6.90 -28.02
CA GLY A 423 9.21 6.80 -29.39
C GLY A 423 8.79 7.96 -30.31
N ASN A 424 8.41 9.11 -29.75
CA ASN A 424 7.95 10.29 -30.49
C ASN A 424 6.74 9.98 -31.39
N ASP A 425 5.82 9.12 -30.94
CA ASP A 425 4.57 8.86 -31.64
C ASP A 425 3.54 9.93 -31.29
N TYR A 426 3.03 10.64 -32.31
CA TYR A 426 2.07 11.73 -32.14
C TYR A 426 0.73 11.35 -32.77
N LYS A 427 -0.30 11.24 -31.93
CA LYS A 427 -1.68 11.06 -32.36
C LYS A 427 -2.46 12.35 -32.14
N TRP A 428 -3.01 12.88 -33.22
CA TRP A 428 -3.80 14.10 -33.22
C TRP A 428 -5.27 13.79 -33.41
N TYR A 429 -6.11 14.43 -32.60
CA TYR A 429 -7.55 14.35 -32.69
C TYR A 429 -8.16 15.73 -32.72
N TRP A 430 -9.20 15.94 -33.50
CA TRP A 430 -9.95 17.20 -33.53
C TRP A 430 -11.44 16.99 -33.24
N LYS A 431 -12.15 18.07 -32.96
CA LYS A 431 -13.61 18.10 -32.98
C LYS A 431 -14.09 18.86 -34.21
N THR A 432 -15.09 18.30 -34.88
CA THR A 432 -15.77 18.92 -36.03
C THR A 432 -17.18 19.41 -35.66
N LYS A 433 -17.73 18.90 -34.54
CA LYS A 433 -19.07 19.19 -34.04
C LYS A 433 -19.10 19.20 -32.51
N PRO A 434 -20.06 19.90 -31.87
CA PRO A 434 -20.28 19.82 -30.44
C PRO A 434 -20.52 18.37 -29.99
N GLY A 435 -20.05 18.03 -28.81
CA GLY A 435 -20.23 16.70 -28.22
C GLY A 435 -18.95 16.15 -27.62
N ASN A 436 -18.93 14.84 -27.44
CA ASN A 436 -17.82 14.10 -26.84
C ASN A 436 -17.04 13.24 -27.84
N GLU A 437 -17.34 13.33 -29.13
CA GLU A 437 -16.67 12.57 -30.19
C GLU A 437 -15.45 13.31 -30.73
N TRP A 438 -14.38 12.57 -30.95
CA TRP A 438 -13.11 13.04 -31.49
C TRP A 438 -12.74 12.21 -32.72
N GLU A 439 -12.36 12.89 -33.80
CA GLU A 439 -11.89 12.29 -35.04
C GLU A 439 -10.37 12.40 -35.14
N VAL A 440 -9.70 11.41 -35.73
CA VAL A 440 -8.26 11.50 -36.04
C VAL A 440 -8.04 12.66 -37.01
N CYS A 441 -7.04 13.50 -36.73
CA CYS A 441 -6.67 14.61 -37.60
C CYS A 441 -5.55 14.17 -38.56
N PRO A 442 -5.87 13.80 -39.83
CA PRO A 442 -4.86 13.29 -40.76
C PRO A 442 -3.81 14.35 -41.15
N ARG A 443 -4.17 15.64 -41.10
CA ARG A 443 -3.30 16.77 -41.47
C ARG A 443 -2.05 16.88 -40.59
N LEU A 444 -2.15 16.43 -39.34
CA LEU A 444 -1.09 16.57 -38.33
C LEU A 444 -0.44 15.23 -37.95
N ALA A 445 -0.86 14.12 -38.57
CA ALA A 445 -0.46 12.78 -38.17
C ALA A 445 1.07 12.64 -38.03
N LYS A 446 1.52 12.11 -36.89
CA LYS A 446 2.94 11.84 -36.56
C LYS A 446 3.86 13.06 -36.52
N ARG A 447 3.34 14.30 -36.53
CA ARG A 447 4.15 15.52 -36.45
C ARG A 447 4.14 16.07 -35.02
N PRO A 448 5.29 16.52 -34.48
CA PRO A 448 5.35 17.15 -33.16
C PRO A 448 4.68 18.53 -33.17
N PRO A 449 4.05 18.97 -32.06
CA PRO A 449 3.36 20.26 -31.94
C PRO A 449 4.14 21.48 -32.44
N GLY A 450 5.45 21.55 -32.17
CA GLY A 450 6.30 22.67 -32.60
C GLY A 450 6.45 22.79 -34.12
N SER A 451 6.24 21.70 -34.87
CA SER A 451 6.39 21.68 -36.33
C SER A 451 5.09 21.98 -37.10
N VAL A 452 3.96 22.12 -36.40
CA VAL A 452 2.61 22.26 -37.00
C VAL A 452 1.88 23.53 -36.56
N LYS A 453 2.64 24.53 -36.08
CA LYS A 453 2.07 25.73 -35.46
C LYS A 453 1.11 26.48 -36.39
N ASP A 454 1.49 26.65 -37.65
CA ASP A 454 0.69 27.38 -38.66
C ASP A 454 -0.54 26.55 -39.09
N GLU A 455 -0.40 25.24 -39.21
CA GLU A 455 -1.52 24.34 -39.51
C GLU A 455 -2.55 24.30 -38.38
N ILE A 456 -2.12 24.39 -37.12
CA ILE A 456 -3.03 24.53 -35.98
C ILE A 456 -3.85 25.82 -36.11
N GLY A 457 -3.23 26.93 -36.54
CA GLY A 457 -3.95 28.18 -36.78
C GLY A 457 -4.99 28.07 -37.91
N THR A 458 -4.67 27.30 -38.95
CA THR A 458 -5.62 26.98 -40.02
C THR A 458 -6.78 26.12 -39.50
N ILE A 459 -6.49 25.05 -38.75
CA ILE A 459 -7.51 24.19 -38.14
C ILE A 459 -8.40 24.97 -37.19
N PHE A 460 -7.84 25.90 -36.42
CA PHE A 460 -8.61 26.79 -35.55
C PHE A 460 -9.56 27.69 -36.34
N SER A 461 -9.07 28.28 -37.43
CA SER A 461 -9.89 29.10 -38.33
C SER A 461 -11.03 28.30 -38.96
N ASP A 462 -10.77 27.03 -39.30
CA ASP A 462 -11.79 26.09 -39.77
C ASP A 462 -12.78 25.74 -38.63
N ALA A 463 -12.29 25.52 -37.41
CA ALA A 463 -13.10 25.24 -36.22
C ALA A 463 -14.00 26.42 -35.83
N MET A 464 -13.59 27.66 -36.05
CA MET A 464 -14.43 28.85 -35.88
C MET A 464 -15.60 28.89 -36.86
N LYS A 465 -15.39 28.42 -38.09
CA LYS A 465 -16.44 28.30 -39.11
C LYS A 465 -17.32 27.06 -38.88
N SER A 466 -16.89 26.17 -37.99
CA SER A 466 -17.57 24.91 -37.69
C SER A 466 -18.74 25.09 -36.70
N PRO A 467 -19.59 24.05 -36.54
CA PRO A 467 -20.65 24.00 -35.54
C PRO A 467 -20.20 24.10 -34.07
N LEU A 468 -18.90 24.13 -33.77
CA LEU A 468 -18.37 24.21 -32.40
C LEU A 468 -18.70 25.53 -31.68
N LYS A 469 -19.13 26.57 -32.40
CA LYS A 469 -19.46 27.90 -31.85
C LYS A 469 -18.32 28.52 -31.04
N ILE A 470 -17.07 28.32 -31.49
CA ILE A 470 -15.91 28.97 -30.87
C ILE A 470 -15.95 30.46 -31.21
N THR A 471 -15.99 31.30 -30.19
CA THR A 471 -16.06 32.75 -30.32
C THR A 471 -14.67 33.32 -30.57
N LEU A 472 -14.53 34.14 -31.63
CA LEU A 472 -13.30 34.89 -31.87
C LEU A 472 -13.14 35.96 -30.78
N CYS A 473 -11.92 36.09 -30.27
CA CYS A 473 -11.62 37.15 -29.31
C CYS A 473 -11.75 38.53 -29.97
N PRO A 474 -12.58 39.43 -29.42
CA PRO A 474 -12.71 40.77 -29.98
C PRO A 474 -11.35 41.49 -29.91
N PRO A 475 -10.93 42.20 -30.97
CA PRO A 475 -9.68 42.95 -30.95
C PRO A 475 -9.80 44.15 -29.99
N SER A 476 -9.23 44.04 -28.79
CA SER A 476 -9.22 45.12 -27.80
C SER A 476 -8.00 46.03 -27.95
N LYS A 477 -8.21 47.36 -27.95
CA LYS A 477 -7.13 48.35 -27.87
C LYS A 477 -6.77 48.65 -26.41
N PRO A 478 -5.47 48.83 -26.08
CA PRO A 478 -5.04 49.12 -24.71
C PRO A 478 -5.66 50.42 -24.17
N PRO A 479 -6.06 50.48 -22.88
CA PRO A 479 -6.46 51.73 -22.26
C PRO A 479 -5.27 52.68 -22.13
N LYS A 480 -5.48 53.98 -22.33
CA LYS A 480 -4.42 54.98 -22.08
C LYS A 480 -3.98 55.05 -20.61
N LYS A 481 -4.89 54.74 -19.67
CA LYS A 481 -4.62 54.77 -18.21
C LYS A 481 -4.07 53.45 -17.66
N GLY A 482 -3.85 52.46 -18.51
CA GLY A 482 -3.54 51.10 -18.10
C GLY A 482 -4.74 50.32 -17.55
N ILE A 483 -4.55 49.02 -17.36
CA ILE A 483 -5.56 48.05 -16.89
C ILE A 483 -5.46 47.93 -15.37
N GLN A 484 -6.60 48.00 -14.67
CA GLN A 484 -6.70 47.71 -13.24
C GLN A 484 -6.98 46.21 -13.04
N ILE A 485 -5.93 45.43 -12.76
CA ILE A 485 -6.08 43.99 -12.50
C ILE A 485 -6.78 43.78 -11.16
N ASP A 486 -7.73 42.85 -11.16
CA ASP A 486 -8.42 42.36 -9.97
C ASP A 486 -7.73 41.11 -9.44
N ILE A 487 -6.80 41.30 -8.50
CA ILE A 487 -6.03 40.22 -7.87
C ILE A 487 -6.87 39.38 -6.89
N SER A 488 -8.18 39.65 -6.77
CA SER A 488 -9.11 38.78 -6.03
C SER A 488 -9.80 37.76 -6.93
N GLN A 489 -9.78 37.97 -8.26
CA GLN A 489 -10.41 37.07 -9.21
C GLN A 489 -9.59 35.80 -9.38
N GLN A 490 -10.27 34.66 -9.25
CA GLN A 490 -9.70 33.33 -9.41
C GLN A 490 -10.68 32.46 -10.19
N PRO A 491 -10.20 31.44 -10.91
CA PRO A 491 -11.08 30.39 -11.43
C PRO A 491 -11.93 29.78 -10.32
N LYS A 492 -13.17 29.36 -10.63
CA LYS A 492 -14.10 28.85 -9.62
C LYS A 492 -13.84 27.36 -9.34
N GLY A 493 -13.79 26.98 -8.07
CA GLY A 493 -13.60 25.57 -7.67
C GLY A 493 -12.29 24.98 -8.20
N ASP A 494 -12.41 23.87 -8.94
CA ASP A 494 -11.29 23.11 -9.53
C ASP A 494 -10.95 23.57 -10.96
N GLU A 495 -11.59 24.63 -11.45
CA GLU A 495 -11.25 25.24 -12.73
C GLU A 495 -9.81 25.76 -12.69
N SER A 496 -9.06 25.48 -13.75
CA SER A 496 -7.69 26.00 -13.91
C SER A 496 -7.64 27.28 -14.74
N PHE A 497 -8.76 27.67 -15.33
CA PHE A 497 -8.89 28.86 -16.15
C PHE A 497 -10.22 29.54 -15.91
N GLY A 498 -10.23 30.87 -16.04
CA GLY A 498 -11.43 31.68 -16.07
C GLY A 498 -11.19 32.97 -16.84
N MET A 499 -12.22 33.78 -16.99
CA MET A 499 -12.09 35.14 -17.51
C MET A 499 -12.92 36.11 -16.67
N TYR A 500 -12.47 37.36 -16.62
CA TYR A 500 -13.29 38.49 -16.17
C TYR A 500 -13.02 39.71 -17.04
N GLU A 501 -13.92 40.67 -17.01
CA GLU A 501 -13.79 41.89 -17.81
C GLU A 501 -13.34 43.07 -16.95
N VAL A 502 -12.44 43.87 -17.50
CA VAL A 502 -12.03 45.15 -16.92
C VAL A 502 -12.60 46.26 -17.79
N GLN A 503 -13.37 47.15 -17.17
CA GLN A 503 -13.90 48.34 -17.81
C GLN A 503 -12.76 49.30 -18.18
N SER A 504 -12.67 49.64 -19.46
CA SER A 504 -11.74 50.63 -20.01
C SER A 504 -12.50 51.71 -20.78
N SER A 505 -11.87 52.88 -20.96
CA SER A 505 -12.39 53.92 -21.87
C SER A 505 -12.55 53.43 -23.32
N SER A 506 -11.92 52.31 -23.70
CA SER A 506 -11.99 51.69 -25.02
C SER A 506 -12.99 50.53 -25.11
N GLY A 507 -13.76 50.26 -24.05
CA GLY A 507 -14.67 49.11 -23.93
C GLY A 507 -14.18 48.10 -22.87
N GLU A 508 -14.84 46.95 -22.81
CA GLU A 508 -14.47 45.86 -21.91
C GLU A 508 -13.24 45.13 -22.45
N ILE A 509 -12.25 44.91 -21.57
CA ILE A 509 -11.05 44.14 -21.88
C ILE A 509 -11.12 42.81 -21.13
N PRO A 510 -11.21 41.67 -21.83
CA PRO A 510 -11.19 40.37 -21.18
C PRO A 510 -9.79 40.07 -20.63
N ILE A 511 -9.75 39.74 -19.34
CA ILE A 511 -8.57 39.27 -18.63
C ILE A 511 -8.72 37.77 -18.41
N ALA A 512 -7.83 37.01 -19.03
CA ALA A 512 -7.71 35.58 -18.76
C ALA A 512 -7.03 35.37 -17.41
N ILE A 513 -7.58 34.48 -16.59
CA ILE A 513 -7.00 34.05 -15.32
C ILE A 513 -6.69 32.57 -15.36
N MET A 514 -5.54 32.19 -14.83
CA MET A 514 -4.99 30.85 -14.97
C MET A 514 -4.41 30.37 -13.65
N LYS A 515 -5.05 29.38 -13.02
CA LYS A 515 -4.64 28.78 -11.76
C LYS A 515 -3.71 27.60 -12.01
N THR A 516 -2.46 27.72 -11.55
CA THR A 516 -1.48 26.64 -11.50
C THR A 516 -1.25 26.23 -10.06
N VAL A 517 -1.65 25.00 -9.70
CA VAL A 517 -1.47 24.41 -8.36
C VAL A 517 -0.07 23.82 -8.19
N ASP A 518 0.41 23.77 -6.95
CA ASP A 518 1.72 23.23 -6.56
C ASP A 518 2.91 23.79 -7.37
N SER A 519 2.84 25.06 -7.77
CA SER A 519 3.89 25.72 -8.54
C SER A 519 4.16 27.11 -7.96
N PRO A 520 5.36 27.37 -7.42
CA PRO A 520 6.55 26.50 -7.44
C PRO A 520 6.55 25.37 -6.40
N VAL A 521 5.83 25.52 -5.28
CA VAL A 521 5.88 24.59 -4.14
C VAL A 521 4.51 24.13 -3.67
N ARG A 522 4.47 22.99 -2.99
CA ARG A 522 3.24 22.35 -2.50
C ARG A 522 2.56 23.21 -1.43
N GLY A 523 1.23 23.24 -1.45
CA GLY A 523 0.43 24.05 -0.51
C GLY A 523 0.20 25.49 -0.99
N PHE A 524 0.78 25.85 -2.13
CA PHE A 524 0.59 27.16 -2.76
C PHE A 524 0.08 26.98 -4.18
N PHE A 525 -0.65 28.00 -4.65
CA PHE A 525 -1.04 28.09 -6.04
C PHE A 525 -0.87 29.51 -6.55
N ARG A 526 -0.72 29.61 -7.87
CA ARG A 526 -0.51 30.85 -8.58
C ARG A 526 -1.68 31.08 -9.53
N VAL A 527 -2.22 32.29 -9.57
CA VAL A 527 -3.20 32.75 -10.57
C VAL A 527 -2.54 33.78 -11.47
N SER A 528 -2.32 33.43 -12.73
CA SER A 528 -1.74 34.32 -13.73
C SER A 528 -2.86 35.08 -14.44
N HIS A 529 -2.76 36.41 -14.47
CA HIS A 529 -3.65 37.33 -15.17
C HIS A 529 -2.96 37.81 -16.45
N THR A 530 -3.62 37.59 -17.60
CA THR A 530 -3.12 38.02 -18.90
C THR A 530 -4.21 38.76 -19.65
N ALA A 531 -3.93 39.96 -20.13
CA ALA A 531 -4.86 40.68 -20.98
C ALA A 531 -4.94 40.00 -22.35
N ASN A 532 -6.15 39.66 -22.78
CA ASN A 532 -6.35 38.98 -24.05
C ASN A 532 -6.41 40.00 -25.20
N MET A 533 -5.23 40.50 -25.55
CA MET A 533 -5.05 41.53 -26.57
C MET A 533 -4.16 41.01 -27.70
N ALA A 534 -4.35 41.55 -28.91
CA ALA A 534 -3.55 41.19 -30.08
C ALA A 534 -2.04 41.42 -29.86
N THR A 535 -1.65 42.42 -29.07
CA THR A 535 -0.25 42.71 -28.73
C THR A 535 0.36 41.73 -27.73
N GLY A 536 -0.47 40.93 -27.04
CA GLY A 536 -0.07 40.07 -25.93
C GLY A 536 0.47 40.79 -24.69
N SER A 537 0.54 42.12 -24.70
CA SER A 537 1.09 42.95 -23.62
C SER A 537 0.20 44.17 -23.36
N PHE A 538 0.25 44.68 -22.14
CA PHE A 538 -0.58 45.80 -21.69
C PHE A 538 0.14 46.70 -20.68
N THR A 539 -0.36 47.92 -20.52
CA THR A 539 0.07 48.82 -19.44
C THR A 539 -0.71 48.48 -18.17
N LEU A 540 -0.04 48.14 -17.08
CA LEU A 540 -0.65 47.96 -15.77
C LEU A 540 -0.88 49.32 -15.11
N SER A 541 -2.09 49.54 -14.60
CA SER A 541 -2.42 50.72 -13.78
C SER A 541 -1.66 50.69 -12.46
N ASN A 542 -1.26 51.87 -11.96
CA ASN A 542 -0.66 52.03 -10.62
C ASN A 542 -1.64 51.74 -9.46
N ASN A 543 -2.92 51.50 -9.77
CA ASN A 543 -3.93 51.05 -8.82
C ASN A 543 -4.54 49.74 -9.32
N LEU A 544 -4.65 48.76 -8.42
CA LEU A 544 -5.39 47.51 -8.62
C LEU A 544 -6.89 47.75 -8.42
N LYS A 545 -7.72 46.85 -8.94
CA LYS A 545 -9.16 46.88 -8.63
C LYS A 545 -9.34 46.58 -7.13
N GLY A 546 -10.11 47.42 -6.44
CA GLY A 546 -10.21 47.42 -4.97
C GLY A 546 -9.41 48.52 -4.27
N GLY A 547 -8.60 49.29 -5.01
CA GLY A 547 -7.96 50.52 -4.51
C GLY A 547 -6.56 50.34 -3.93
N ASP A 548 -6.04 49.11 -3.84
CA ASP A 548 -4.64 48.88 -3.46
C ASP A 548 -3.71 49.49 -4.53
N GLY A 549 -2.69 50.24 -4.10
CA GLY A 549 -1.70 50.82 -4.98
C GLY A 549 -0.64 49.80 -5.40
N ILE A 550 -0.02 49.98 -6.57
CA ILE A 550 1.16 49.23 -7.00
C ILE A 550 2.25 50.19 -7.49
N ARG A 551 3.46 50.08 -6.94
CA ARG A 551 4.55 51.04 -7.17
C ARG A 551 5.76 50.40 -7.85
N GLY A 552 6.36 51.13 -8.79
CA GLY A 552 7.61 50.76 -9.45
C GLY A 552 7.44 49.78 -10.62
N VAL A 553 6.25 49.62 -11.17
CA VAL A 553 6.00 48.73 -12.32
C VAL A 553 6.65 49.29 -13.58
N SER A 554 7.39 48.44 -14.30
CA SER A 554 7.95 48.76 -15.61
C SER A 554 6.95 48.31 -16.68
N ASN A 555 6.43 49.23 -17.49
CA ASN A 555 5.47 48.93 -18.57
C ASN A 555 6.15 48.92 -19.94
N PRO A 556 5.63 48.20 -20.95
CA PRO A 556 4.47 47.29 -20.89
C PRO A 556 4.81 45.96 -20.21
N ILE A 557 3.78 45.26 -19.73
CA ILE A 557 3.90 43.95 -19.08
C ILE A 557 3.16 42.87 -19.89
N ASP A 558 3.60 41.62 -19.74
CA ASP A 558 3.01 40.43 -20.37
C ASP A 558 1.91 39.83 -19.46
N SER A 559 2.20 39.69 -18.16
CA SER A 559 1.28 39.07 -17.19
C SER A 559 1.48 39.55 -15.76
N VAL A 560 0.44 39.44 -14.94
CA VAL A 560 0.51 39.58 -13.47
C VAL A 560 0.13 38.25 -12.83
N SER A 561 1.05 37.64 -12.10
CA SER A 561 0.80 36.42 -11.33
C SER A 561 0.58 36.74 -9.86
N VAL A 562 -0.47 36.19 -9.27
CA VAL A 562 -0.83 36.33 -7.87
C VAL A 562 -0.65 34.98 -7.18
N TYR A 563 0.11 34.94 -6.10
CA TYR A 563 0.29 33.73 -5.31
C TYR A 563 -0.65 33.73 -4.11
N TYR A 564 -1.12 32.53 -3.78
CA TYR A 564 -2.02 32.25 -2.68
C TYR A 564 -1.57 30.98 -1.95
N TRP A 565 -2.04 30.85 -0.72
CA TRP A 565 -1.89 29.64 0.09
C TRP A 565 -3.19 28.83 0.05
N ASP A 566 -3.09 27.51 -0.10
CA ASP A 566 -4.24 26.60 -0.19
C ASP A 566 -5.17 26.69 1.04
N GLY A 567 -4.61 26.95 2.23
CA GLY A 567 -5.39 27.10 3.46
C GLY A 567 -6.15 28.42 3.57
N ASN A 568 -5.82 29.43 2.74
CA ASN A 568 -6.56 30.68 2.66
C ASN A 568 -6.56 31.23 1.23
N PRO A 569 -7.30 30.59 0.30
CA PRO A 569 -7.24 30.92 -1.11
C PRO A 569 -7.73 32.35 -1.41
N GLY A 570 -8.53 32.96 -0.53
CA GLY A 570 -9.04 34.32 -0.71
C GLY A 570 -8.02 35.44 -0.44
N LYS A 571 -6.82 35.12 0.06
CA LYS A 571 -5.85 36.13 0.51
C LYS A 571 -4.56 36.10 -0.32
N PRO A 572 -4.35 37.06 -1.25
CA PRO A 572 -3.10 37.20 -1.97
C PRO A 572 -1.91 37.39 -1.02
N ILE A 573 -0.80 36.69 -1.28
CA ILE A 573 0.43 36.74 -0.49
C ILE A 573 1.59 37.42 -1.22
N LEU A 574 1.74 37.21 -2.53
CA LEU A 574 2.85 37.74 -3.33
C LEU A 574 2.36 38.03 -4.76
N LEU A 575 2.87 39.08 -5.41
CA LEU A 575 2.69 39.30 -6.85
C LEU A 575 4.01 39.09 -7.58
N GLU A 576 3.94 38.48 -8.77
CA GLU A 576 5.01 38.44 -9.76
C GLU A 576 4.51 39.14 -11.02
N ILE A 577 5.26 40.11 -11.52
CA ILE A 577 4.92 40.84 -12.74
C ILE A 577 6.00 40.54 -13.77
N ASN A 578 5.59 40.00 -14.91
CA ASN A 578 6.47 39.65 -16.00
C ASN A 578 6.43 40.77 -17.05
N ASP A 579 7.59 41.33 -17.38
CA ASP A 579 7.70 42.24 -18.52
C ASP A 579 7.67 41.48 -19.86
N ILE A 580 7.61 42.23 -20.96
CA ILE A 580 7.59 41.65 -22.31
C ILE A 580 8.89 40.92 -22.70
N ASN A 581 9.97 41.12 -21.95
CA ASN A 581 11.25 40.44 -22.14
C ASN A 581 11.35 39.16 -21.30
N GLY A 582 10.30 38.81 -20.55
CA GLY A 582 10.28 37.67 -19.64
C GLY A 582 11.00 37.91 -18.32
N HIS A 583 11.31 39.16 -17.96
CA HIS A 583 11.87 39.46 -16.64
C HIS A 583 10.75 39.56 -15.61
N SER A 584 10.81 38.66 -14.62
CA SER A 584 9.92 38.67 -13.45
C SER A 584 10.40 39.67 -12.40
N LYS A 585 9.47 40.44 -11.82
CA LYS A 585 9.70 41.23 -10.60
C LYS A 585 8.66 40.88 -9.54
N TYR A 586 9.09 40.74 -8.29
CA TYR A 586 8.22 40.35 -7.18
C TYR A 586 7.81 41.54 -6.31
N TYR A 587 6.57 41.54 -5.83
CA TYR A 587 5.98 42.61 -5.02
C TYR A 587 5.31 42.01 -3.80
N SER A 588 5.67 42.51 -2.63
CA SER A 588 5.02 42.19 -1.36
C SER A 588 4.02 43.28 -0.98
N ARG A 589 3.01 42.91 -0.18
CA ARG A 589 2.01 43.85 0.30
C ARG A 589 2.55 44.58 1.53
N ALA A 590 2.67 45.90 1.44
CA ALA A 590 2.90 46.78 2.56
C ALA A 590 1.56 47.26 3.13
N GLU A 591 1.38 47.12 4.44
CA GLU A 591 0.29 47.82 5.14
C GLU A 591 0.72 49.26 5.37
N ASP A 592 -0.03 50.21 4.81
CA ASP A 592 0.07 51.62 5.17
C ASP A 592 -0.73 51.83 6.46
N THR A 593 -0.02 52.19 7.54
CA THR A 593 -0.63 52.38 8.86
C THR A 593 -1.69 53.48 8.87
N ASN A 594 -1.70 54.37 7.85
CA ASN A 594 -2.54 55.56 7.85
C ASN A 594 -3.77 55.48 6.95
N THR A 595 -3.75 54.69 5.86
CA THR A 595 -4.76 54.83 4.78
C THR A 595 -5.73 53.66 4.64
N LYS A 596 -5.61 52.58 5.44
CA LYS A 596 -6.33 51.30 5.26
C LYS A 596 -6.15 50.63 3.87
N GLN A 597 -5.57 51.32 2.88
CA GLN A 597 -5.23 50.82 1.56
C GLN A 597 -3.83 50.18 1.62
N GLY A 598 -3.72 48.97 1.07
CA GLY A 598 -2.43 48.31 0.93
C GLY A 598 -1.66 48.91 -0.24
N ASN A 599 -0.32 48.90 -0.14
CA ASN A 599 0.54 49.21 -1.28
C ASN A 599 1.37 47.98 -1.63
N TRP A 600 1.28 47.51 -2.86
CA TRP A 600 2.16 46.50 -3.42
C TRP A 600 3.42 47.18 -3.94
N ALA A 601 4.56 46.82 -3.37
CA ALA A 601 5.84 47.43 -3.71
C ALA A 601 6.91 46.35 -3.87
N LYS A 602 7.89 46.62 -4.74
CA LYS A 602 9.05 45.73 -4.90
C LYS A 602 9.84 45.54 -3.61
N ARG A 603 9.81 46.56 -2.74
CA ARG A 603 10.64 46.69 -1.53
C ARG A 603 12.01 46.06 -1.78
N ASP A 604 12.45 45.19 -0.90
CA ASP A 604 13.78 44.61 -0.90
C ASP A 604 13.88 43.34 -1.77
N TYR A 605 12.79 42.91 -2.44
CA TYR A 605 12.80 41.74 -3.33
C TYR A 605 13.39 42.01 -4.71
N GLU A 606 13.90 43.22 -4.96
CA GLU A 606 14.50 43.57 -6.26
C GLU A 606 15.76 42.77 -6.59
N SER A 607 16.49 42.30 -5.57
CA SER A 607 17.67 41.42 -5.72
C SER A 607 17.33 39.93 -5.81
N LEU A 608 16.08 39.55 -5.50
CA LEU A 608 15.64 38.16 -5.49
C LEU A 608 15.24 37.68 -6.87
N LYS A 609 15.49 36.40 -7.13
CA LYS A 609 15.20 35.72 -8.40
C LYS A 609 14.09 34.69 -8.21
N HIS A 610 13.63 34.12 -9.32
CA HIS A 610 12.67 33.01 -9.27
C HIS A 610 13.16 31.81 -8.44
N THR A 611 14.48 31.58 -8.37
CA THR A 611 15.08 30.55 -7.50
C THR A 611 14.84 30.79 -6.02
N ASP A 612 14.50 32.02 -5.62
CA ASP A 612 14.25 32.41 -4.24
C ASP A 612 12.74 32.45 -3.92
N LEU A 613 11.88 32.07 -4.88
CA LEU A 613 10.42 32.23 -4.78
C LEU A 613 9.80 31.41 -3.65
N GLU A 614 10.30 30.22 -3.39
CA GLU A 614 9.84 29.39 -2.27
C GLU A 614 9.97 30.11 -0.92
N GLU A 615 11.15 30.65 -0.60
CA GLU A 615 11.36 31.43 0.62
C GLU A 615 10.48 32.69 0.65
N MET A 616 10.29 33.37 -0.50
CA MET A 616 9.42 34.55 -0.60
C MET A 616 7.96 34.19 -0.25
N LEU A 617 7.49 33.04 -0.72
CA LEU A 617 6.14 32.56 -0.44
C LEU A 617 5.98 32.22 1.03
N ASP A 618 6.91 31.49 1.63
CA ASP A 618 6.82 31.15 3.06
C ASP A 618 6.90 32.40 3.95
N ASP A 619 7.79 33.35 3.64
CA ASP A 619 7.92 34.60 4.39
C ASP A 619 6.65 35.45 4.32
N GLN A 620 6.10 35.64 3.11
CA GLN A 620 4.87 36.40 2.93
C GLN A 620 3.65 35.66 3.48
N ASN A 621 3.60 34.33 3.43
CA ASN A 621 2.51 33.56 4.02
C ASN A 621 2.54 33.66 5.56
N CYS A 622 3.72 33.65 6.17
CA CYS A 622 3.88 33.96 7.59
C CYS A 622 3.41 35.37 7.93
N HIS A 623 3.76 36.38 7.12
CA HIS A 623 3.27 37.74 7.33
C HIS A 623 1.75 37.83 7.22
N ARG A 624 1.18 37.26 6.16
CA ARG A 624 -0.20 37.49 5.73
C ARG A 624 -1.18 36.55 6.43
N ASN A 625 -0.84 35.28 6.61
CA ASN A 625 -1.72 34.25 7.18
C ASN A 625 -1.26 33.78 8.57
N GLY A 626 -0.06 34.15 9.03
CA GLY A 626 0.46 33.66 10.31
C GLY A 626 0.79 32.17 10.31
N THR A 627 0.92 31.58 9.12
CA THR A 627 1.26 30.18 8.87
C THR A 627 2.75 30.03 8.67
N ILE A 628 3.33 28.89 9.03
CA ILE A 628 4.77 28.64 8.87
C ILE A 628 5.03 27.31 8.17
N PRO A 629 6.10 27.18 7.38
CA PRO A 629 6.60 25.88 6.97
C PRO A 629 7.31 25.20 8.16
N ILE A 630 7.47 23.88 8.09
CA ILE A 630 8.27 23.13 9.07
C ILE A 630 9.17 22.10 8.37
N ASP A 631 10.40 21.97 8.84
CA ASP A 631 11.33 20.92 8.41
C ASP A 631 11.42 19.86 9.51
N LEU A 632 11.08 18.62 9.20
CA LEU A 632 11.10 17.52 10.18
C LEU A 632 12.52 17.17 10.65
N LYS A 633 13.56 17.58 9.94
CA LYS A 633 14.96 17.41 10.35
C LYS A 633 15.37 18.42 11.43
N TYR A 634 14.84 19.64 11.34
CA TYR A 634 15.12 20.74 12.26
C TYR A 634 13.82 21.48 12.60
N PRO A 635 12.88 20.85 13.32
CA PRO A 635 11.52 21.37 13.46
C PRO A 635 11.44 22.65 14.29
N SER A 636 12.51 23.02 14.99
CA SER A 636 12.62 24.25 15.76
C SER A 636 13.38 25.38 15.02
N ASP A 637 14.01 25.09 13.87
CA ASP A 637 14.76 26.08 13.09
C ASP A 637 14.02 26.46 11.80
N LEU A 638 13.55 27.70 11.75
CA LEU A 638 12.89 28.25 10.56
C LEU A 638 13.88 28.89 9.57
N LYS A 639 15.16 29.05 9.93
CA LYS A 639 16.17 29.69 9.06
C LYS A 639 16.25 29.11 7.65
N PRO A 640 16.15 27.78 7.43
CA PRO A 640 16.20 27.23 6.07
C PRO A 640 15.17 27.85 5.11
N PHE A 641 14.05 28.37 5.62
CA PHE A 641 12.96 28.94 4.82
C PHE A 641 13.07 30.44 4.54
N TYR A 642 14.09 31.13 5.06
CA TYR A 642 14.30 32.56 4.81
C TYR A 642 15.78 32.97 4.73
N LYS A 643 16.68 32.00 4.64
CA LYS A 643 18.13 32.22 4.66
C LYS A 643 18.56 33.16 3.53
N THR A 644 18.12 32.87 2.31
CA THR A 644 18.48 33.62 1.12
C THR A 644 17.91 35.04 1.18
N ILE A 645 16.68 35.19 1.67
CA ILE A 645 16.08 36.50 1.91
C ILE A 645 16.96 37.30 2.88
N LYS A 646 17.32 36.72 4.03
CA LYS A 646 18.14 37.39 5.04
C LYS A 646 19.53 37.77 4.53
N GLU A 647 20.14 36.97 3.66
CA GLU A 647 21.47 37.24 3.10
C GLU A 647 21.44 38.32 2.01
N LYS A 648 20.41 38.33 1.16
CA LYS A 648 20.30 39.26 0.02
C LYS A 648 19.61 40.59 0.37
N ILE A 649 18.87 40.64 1.49
CA ILE A 649 18.11 41.80 1.94
C ILE A 649 18.66 42.30 3.27
N THR A 650 19.36 43.43 3.24
CA THR A 650 19.97 44.03 4.43
C THR A 650 19.06 45.01 5.17
N SER A 651 18.03 45.53 4.48
CA SER A 651 17.15 46.61 4.96
C SER A 651 15.99 46.13 5.84
N THR A 652 15.52 44.89 5.67
CA THR A 652 14.35 44.37 6.40
C THR A 652 14.55 42.92 6.86
N SER A 653 14.29 42.66 8.14
CA SER A 653 14.30 41.28 8.68
C SER A 653 13.09 40.49 8.17
N PRO A 654 13.26 39.25 7.66
CA PRO A 654 12.16 38.39 7.23
C PRO A 654 11.10 38.22 8.33
N TYR A 655 9.83 38.13 7.99
CA TYR A 655 8.75 37.88 8.94
C TYR A 655 8.88 36.52 9.62
N LEU A 656 9.32 35.48 8.90
CA LEU A 656 9.60 34.17 9.50
C LEU A 656 10.66 34.23 10.60
N SER A 657 11.65 35.13 10.47
CA SER A 657 12.69 35.30 11.49
C SER A 657 12.18 35.83 12.83
N LYS A 658 10.96 36.38 12.86
CA LYS A 658 10.27 36.86 14.07
C LYS A 658 9.44 35.77 14.74
N LYS A 659 9.33 34.59 14.12
CA LYS A 659 8.69 33.41 14.70
C LYS A 659 9.72 32.59 15.43
N SER A 660 9.35 32.11 16.61
CA SER A 660 10.18 31.24 17.42
C SER A 660 9.42 29.96 17.69
N LEU A 661 10.06 28.85 17.34
CA LEU A 661 9.62 27.52 17.70
C LEU A 661 10.46 27.05 18.88
N PHE A 662 9.81 26.45 19.87
CA PHE A 662 10.50 26.00 21.08
C PHE A 662 10.50 24.49 21.11
N SER A 663 11.69 23.90 21.05
CA SER A 663 11.85 22.50 21.40
C SER A 663 11.67 22.34 22.91
N SER A 664 10.82 21.42 23.33
CA SER A 664 10.62 21.11 24.74
C SER A 664 11.91 20.55 25.32
N ALA A 665 12.42 21.16 26.39
CA ALA A 665 13.59 20.65 27.11
C ALA A 665 13.33 19.32 27.84
N PHE A 666 12.05 18.94 28.01
CA PHE A 666 11.67 17.69 28.65
C PHE A 666 11.40 16.63 27.59
N PRO A 667 12.31 15.65 27.41
CA PRO A 667 12.03 14.51 26.54
C PRO A 667 10.83 13.75 27.12
N LEU A 668 9.86 13.39 26.28
CA LEU A 668 8.81 12.48 26.73
C LEU A 668 9.48 11.13 27.01
N THR A 669 9.35 10.64 28.23
CA THR A 669 9.74 9.27 28.55
C THR A 669 8.67 8.34 28.00
N LEU A 670 8.99 7.65 26.91
CA LEU A 670 8.27 6.45 26.53
C LEU A 670 8.43 5.44 27.69
N ARG A 671 7.37 4.72 28.06
CA ARG A 671 7.43 3.72 29.16
C ARG A 671 8.17 2.45 28.71
N SER A 672 8.65 1.67 29.70
CA SER A 672 9.38 0.40 29.63
C SER A 672 9.54 -0.25 28.25
N GLY A 673 10.80 -0.49 27.83
CA GLY A 673 11.13 -1.13 26.55
C GLY A 673 11.42 -0.17 25.40
N SER A 674 11.26 1.13 25.63
CA SER A 674 11.40 2.20 24.63
C SER A 674 12.74 2.94 24.69
N ASP A 675 13.73 2.42 25.41
CA ASP A 675 15.00 3.12 25.60
C ASP A 675 15.76 3.34 24.28
N ASP A 676 15.37 2.66 23.22
CA ASP A 676 15.89 2.81 21.85
C ASP A 676 15.32 4.00 21.09
N TYR A 677 14.25 4.62 21.57
CA TYR A 677 13.57 5.71 20.88
C TYR A 677 13.59 7.00 21.69
N GLU A 678 13.71 8.11 20.99
CA GLU A 678 13.54 9.45 21.55
C GLU A 678 12.45 10.20 20.80
N VAL A 679 11.86 11.16 21.50
CA VAL A 679 10.80 12.00 20.97
C VAL A 679 11.25 13.45 21.07
N GLU A 680 11.42 14.11 19.93
CA GLU A 680 11.55 15.56 19.89
C GLU A 680 10.15 16.18 19.88
N ILE A 681 9.92 17.15 20.77
CA ILE A 681 8.64 17.83 20.87
C ILE A 681 8.85 19.29 20.52
N CYS A 682 8.26 19.75 19.44
CA CYS A 682 8.29 21.15 19.03
C CYS A 682 6.93 21.81 19.35
N LYS A 683 6.96 22.93 20.07
CA LYS A 683 5.77 23.77 20.30
C LYS A 683 5.60 24.72 19.13
N VAL A 684 4.49 24.57 18.39
CA VAL A 684 4.26 25.26 17.11
C VAL A 684 3.34 26.47 17.27
N GLU A 685 2.17 26.31 17.89
CA GLU A 685 1.13 27.36 18.08
C GLU A 685 0.69 28.12 16.81
N ASN A 686 0.98 27.56 15.64
CA ASN A 686 0.72 28.14 14.33
C ASN A 686 0.04 27.12 13.41
N GLU A 687 -0.57 27.63 12.34
CA GLU A 687 -0.98 26.80 11.21
C GLU A 687 0.24 26.46 10.36
N LEU A 688 0.24 25.30 9.74
CA LEU A 688 1.36 24.84 8.92
C LEU A 688 1.05 25.04 7.43
N SER A 689 1.96 25.70 6.71
CA SER A 689 1.81 25.89 5.26
C SER A 689 2.23 24.64 4.48
N ARG A 690 3.32 24.00 4.88
CA ARG A 690 3.90 22.79 4.28
C ARG A 690 4.88 22.10 5.24
N VAL A 691 5.21 20.84 4.94
CA VAL A 691 6.13 20.00 5.72
C VAL A 691 7.23 19.49 4.81
N THR A 692 8.49 19.70 5.19
CA THR A 692 9.68 19.31 4.45
C THR A 692 10.58 18.40 5.28
N TYR A 693 11.57 17.78 4.66
CA TYR A 693 12.68 17.12 5.32
C TYR A 693 13.98 17.46 4.61
N ASP A 694 14.90 18.11 5.32
CA ASP A 694 16.17 18.58 4.77
C ASP A 694 15.99 19.53 3.57
N GLY A 695 15.01 20.44 3.67
CA GLY A 695 14.60 21.35 2.60
C GLY A 695 13.90 20.68 1.41
N LYS A 696 13.72 19.36 1.42
CA LYS A 696 13.00 18.64 0.36
C LYS A 696 11.53 18.47 0.73
N GLU A 697 10.63 18.64 -0.24
CA GLU A 697 9.20 18.41 -0.05
C GLU A 697 8.92 16.98 0.43
N THR A 698 8.11 16.86 1.48
CA THR A 698 7.58 15.56 1.90
C THR A 698 6.34 15.21 1.09
N THR A 699 6.17 13.91 0.86
CA THR A 699 4.98 13.36 0.22
C THR A 699 4.21 12.49 1.19
N GLY A 700 2.89 12.51 1.09
CA GLY A 700 1.99 11.81 2.01
C GLY A 700 1.69 12.54 3.33
N ILE A 701 2.49 13.52 3.73
CA ILE A 701 2.08 14.48 4.77
C ILE A 701 1.27 15.60 4.12
N GLU A 702 0.05 15.78 4.58
CA GLU A 702 -0.72 17.02 4.37
C GLU A 702 -0.65 17.81 5.67
N PRO A 703 -0.30 19.11 5.63
CA PRO A 703 -0.36 19.93 6.81
C PRO A 703 -1.76 19.83 7.44
N PRO A 704 -1.87 19.52 8.74
CA PRO A 704 -3.15 19.41 9.40
C PRO A 704 -3.90 20.74 9.30
N GLY A 705 -5.18 20.69 8.97
CA GLY A 705 -5.99 21.91 8.88
C GLY A 705 -6.15 22.58 10.26
N GLY A 706 -5.88 23.87 10.35
CA GLY A 706 -5.95 24.65 11.59
C GLY A 706 -4.64 24.69 12.38
N LYS A 707 -4.70 25.19 13.61
CA LYS A 707 -3.50 25.42 14.44
C LYS A 707 -2.96 24.12 15.04
N VAL A 708 -1.66 23.91 14.90
CA VAL A 708 -0.90 22.84 15.55
C VAL A 708 -0.35 23.37 16.86
N SER A 709 -0.70 22.71 17.97
CA SER A 709 -0.19 23.04 19.29
C SER A 709 1.20 22.44 19.52
N LYS A 710 1.40 21.17 19.14
CA LYS A 710 2.64 20.41 19.31
C LYS A 710 2.90 19.53 18.09
N LEU A 711 4.16 19.41 17.71
CA LEU A 711 4.66 18.39 16.79
C LEU A 711 5.56 17.44 17.60
N ARG A 712 5.27 16.14 17.58
CA ARG A 712 6.15 15.10 18.15
C ARG A 712 6.81 14.32 17.02
N ILE A 713 8.14 14.24 17.03
CA ILE A 713 8.93 13.50 16.05
C ILE A 713 9.63 12.36 16.77
N TYR A 714 9.32 11.13 16.38
CA TYR A 714 9.86 9.93 16.99
C TYR A 714 11.06 9.46 16.18
N MET A 715 12.20 9.31 16.84
CA MET A 715 13.47 8.97 16.21
C MET A 715 14.10 7.79 16.92
N TRP A 716 14.91 7.03 16.18
CA TRP A 716 15.73 5.98 16.78
C TRP A 716 16.98 6.60 17.40
N LYS A 717 17.15 6.49 18.73
CA LYS A 717 18.24 7.13 19.49
C LYS A 717 19.61 6.80 18.96
N HIS A 718 19.77 5.60 18.45
CA HIS A 718 21.05 5.05 18.07
C HIS A 718 21.46 5.33 16.64
N ASP A 719 20.60 5.94 15.82
CA ASP A 719 20.91 6.31 14.43
C ASP A 719 22.28 7.01 14.34
N PRO A 720 23.22 6.52 13.49
CA PRO A 720 24.57 7.07 13.46
C PRO A 720 24.62 8.39 12.69
N SER A 721 23.56 8.74 11.96
CA SER A 721 23.44 10.02 11.30
C SER A 721 23.41 11.13 12.34
N PRO A 722 24.17 12.23 12.15
CA PRO A 722 24.04 13.41 13.01
C PRO A 722 22.63 13.99 12.96
N ASN A 723 21.90 13.69 11.88
CA ASN A 723 20.50 14.06 11.70
C ASN A 723 19.69 12.78 11.67
N LYS A 724 19.19 12.38 12.85
CA LYS A 724 18.46 11.13 13.00
C LYS A 724 17.26 11.11 12.06
N VAL A 725 17.04 9.96 11.44
CA VAL A 725 15.95 9.74 10.50
C VAL A 725 14.67 9.60 11.32
N PRO A 726 13.66 10.46 11.12
CA PRO A 726 12.41 10.37 11.85
C PRO A 726 11.63 9.14 11.41
N LEU A 727 11.09 8.39 12.36
CA LEU A 727 10.30 7.19 12.12
C LEU A 727 8.82 7.55 12.02
N LEU A 728 8.31 8.28 13.01
CA LEU A 728 6.93 8.74 13.07
C LEU A 728 6.87 10.25 13.31
N ALA A 729 5.83 10.91 12.81
CA ALA A 729 5.49 12.28 13.12
C ALA A 729 4.04 12.37 13.60
N GLU A 730 3.81 13.04 14.73
CA GLU A 730 2.48 13.33 15.26
C GLU A 730 2.26 14.84 15.29
N PHE A 731 1.18 15.29 14.67
CA PHE A 731 0.71 16.66 14.74
C PHE A 731 -0.49 16.76 15.68
N LEU A 732 -0.31 17.40 16.83
CA LEU A 732 -1.37 17.62 17.82
C LEU A 732 -2.00 18.99 17.63
N LYS A 733 -3.26 19.00 17.23
CA LYS A 733 -4.04 20.22 16.97
C LYS A 733 -4.54 20.85 18.28
N THR A 734 -4.88 22.14 18.23
CA THR A 734 -5.39 22.86 19.41
C THR A 734 -6.75 22.34 19.91
N ASP A 735 -7.49 21.58 19.10
CA ASP A 735 -8.74 20.92 19.48
C ASP A 735 -8.53 19.53 20.13
N GLY A 736 -7.27 19.13 20.32
CA GLY A 736 -6.89 17.85 20.93
C GLY A 736 -6.86 16.67 19.96
N LYS A 737 -7.19 16.87 18.67
CA LYS A 737 -7.04 15.84 17.64
C LYS A 737 -5.57 15.67 17.26
N HIS A 738 -5.19 14.43 16.97
CA HIS A 738 -3.85 14.08 16.51
C HIS A 738 -3.91 13.51 15.09
N GLU A 739 -2.91 13.86 14.28
CA GLU A 739 -2.70 13.29 12.95
C GLU A 739 -1.31 12.65 12.95
N TRP A 740 -1.26 11.34 12.66
CA TRP A 740 -0.03 10.55 12.72
C TRP A 740 0.44 10.18 11.32
N PHE A 741 1.76 10.16 11.15
CA PHE A 741 2.42 9.80 9.90
C PHE A 741 3.59 8.87 10.18
N GLU A 742 3.76 7.84 9.34
CA GLU A 742 4.93 6.97 9.35
C GLU A 742 5.84 7.22 8.15
N ASN A 743 7.14 7.13 8.38
CA ASN A 743 8.14 7.29 7.34
C ASN A 743 8.32 5.99 6.56
N LEU A 744 8.24 6.06 5.23
CA LEU A 744 8.33 4.91 4.34
C LEU A 744 9.75 4.61 3.86
N GLY A 745 10.75 5.47 4.14
CA GLY A 745 12.12 5.22 3.68
C GLY A 745 13.20 6.12 4.30
N LYS A 746 14.47 5.73 4.10
CA LYS A 746 15.65 6.42 4.68
C LYS A 746 15.75 7.91 4.34
N GLU A 747 15.28 8.30 3.15
CA GLU A 747 15.29 9.70 2.70
C GLU A 747 14.30 10.60 3.46
N SER A 748 13.34 10.03 4.20
CA SER A 748 12.30 10.75 4.95
C SER A 748 11.50 11.79 4.16
N THR A 749 11.40 11.61 2.85
CA THR A 749 10.55 12.41 1.95
C THR A 749 9.26 11.70 1.55
N ASN A 750 9.09 10.43 1.96
CA ASN A 750 7.92 9.61 1.67
C ASN A 750 7.27 9.17 2.97
N TRP A 751 6.04 9.57 3.18
CA TRP A 751 5.29 9.31 4.40
C TRP A 751 3.93 8.70 4.07
N ALA A 752 3.35 8.00 5.03
CA ALA A 752 1.96 7.57 4.99
C ALA A 752 1.23 8.00 6.26
N THR A 753 -0.03 8.40 6.15
CA THR A 753 -0.88 8.66 7.32
C THR A 753 -1.18 7.34 8.05
N ILE A 754 -1.02 7.34 9.37
CA ILE A 754 -1.48 6.26 10.24
C ILE A 754 -2.95 6.54 10.59
N GLY A 755 -3.86 5.65 10.21
CA GLY A 755 -5.29 5.84 10.46
C GLY A 755 -5.64 5.77 11.95
N ASP A 756 -6.58 6.59 12.42
CA ASP A 756 -6.83 6.76 13.86
C ASP A 756 -7.21 5.47 14.59
N TYR A 757 -7.76 4.42 13.95
CA TYR A 757 -7.98 3.15 14.67
C TYR A 757 -6.67 2.54 15.21
N GLU A 758 -5.54 2.71 14.51
CA GLU A 758 -4.22 2.30 15.02
C GLU A 758 -3.60 3.39 15.87
N ALA A 759 -3.71 4.66 15.47
CA ALA A 759 -3.18 5.76 16.29
C ALA A 759 -3.83 5.82 17.69
N ASN A 760 -5.13 5.52 17.80
CA ASN A 760 -5.85 5.42 19.06
C ASN A 760 -5.33 4.29 19.94
N LYS A 761 -4.73 3.24 19.35
CA LYS A 761 -4.08 2.18 20.11
C LYS A 761 -2.74 2.61 20.67
N PHE A 762 -2.12 3.70 20.18
CA PHE A 762 -0.86 4.23 20.71
C PHE A 762 -1.03 4.85 22.10
N TYR A 763 -2.26 5.13 22.51
CA TYR A 763 -2.61 5.77 23.75
C TYR A 763 -3.34 4.82 24.69
N GLN A 764 -3.01 4.88 25.97
CA GLN A 764 -3.82 4.23 27.00
C GLN A 764 -5.16 4.95 27.09
N SER A 765 -6.24 4.18 27.24
CA SER A 765 -7.61 4.73 27.29
C SER A 765 -7.71 5.86 28.32
N GLY A 766 -7.97 7.08 27.83
CA GLY A 766 -8.14 8.27 28.67
C GLY A 766 -6.87 9.09 28.96
N SER A 767 -5.69 8.75 28.40
CA SER A 767 -4.48 9.57 28.57
C SER A 767 -3.73 9.80 27.24
N GLN A 768 -3.51 11.07 26.90
CA GLN A 768 -2.74 11.50 25.71
C GLN A 768 -1.21 11.54 25.93
N ASP A 769 -0.75 11.22 27.14
CA ASP A 769 0.67 11.25 27.50
C ASP A 769 1.19 9.85 27.91
N LEU A 770 0.30 8.86 28.02
CA LEU A 770 0.67 7.47 28.31
C LEU A 770 0.57 6.63 27.05
N PHE A 771 1.73 6.26 26.53
CA PHE A 771 1.84 5.39 25.36
C PHE A 771 1.69 3.91 25.72
N THR A 772 1.33 3.12 24.72
CA THR A 772 1.15 1.67 24.79
C THR A 772 2.29 0.91 24.09
N GLU A 773 2.33 -0.41 24.25
CA GLU A 773 3.26 -1.29 23.54
C GLU A 773 3.02 -1.28 22.01
N GLU A 774 1.81 -0.97 21.57
CA GLU A 774 1.46 -0.85 20.15
C GLU A 774 2.24 0.27 19.46
N LEU A 775 2.51 1.39 20.14
CA LEU A 775 3.38 2.44 19.60
C LEU A 775 4.81 1.93 19.42
N ILE A 776 5.34 1.21 20.41
CA ILE A 776 6.70 0.65 20.35
C ILE A 776 6.80 -0.39 19.23
N SER A 777 5.79 -1.27 19.09
CA SER A 777 5.75 -2.22 17.98
C SER A 777 5.71 -1.51 16.62
N LYS A 778 5.04 -0.36 16.51
CA LYS A 778 5.03 0.43 15.28
C LYS A 778 6.37 1.11 15.03
N LEU A 779 7.02 1.67 16.07
CA LEU A 779 8.37 2.22 15.95
C LEU A 779 9.38 1.16 15.53
N ASP A 780 9.31 -0.05 16.10
CA ASP A 780 10.10 -1.20 15.68
C ASP A 780 9.84 -1.54 14.20
N GLU A 781 8.57 -1.65 13.78
CA GLU A 781 8.19 -1.87 12.39
C GLU A 781 8.86 -0.87 11.43
N VAL A 782 8.74 0.42 11.71
CA VAL A 782 9.29 1.48 10.87
C VAL A 782 10.82 1.52 10.94
N SER A 783 11.39 1.31 12.13
CA SER A 783 12.85 1.21 12.33
C SER A 783 13.45 0.02 11.56
N CYS A 784 12.76 -1.11 11.48
CA CYS A 784 13.18 -2.24 10.65
C CYS A 784 13.28 -1.89 9.18
N ARG A 785 12.27 -1.19 8.68
CA ARG A 785 12.22 -0.74 7.29
C ARG A 785 13.38 0.22 7.02
N ILE A 786 13.57 1.20 7.90
CA ILE A 786 14.52 2.31 7.71
C ILE A 786 15.95 1.97 8.13
N HIS A 787 16.18 1.46 9.34
CA HIS A 787 17.50 1.20 9.91
C HIS A 787 17.96 -0.26 9.84
N HIS A 788 17.12 -1.13 9.26
CA HIS A 788 17.38 -2.57 9.19
C HIS A 788 17.57 -3.16 10.60
N THR A 789 16.87 -2.59 11.59
CA THR A 789 16.90 -3.04 12.97
C THR A 789 16.13 -4.35 13.11
N VAL A 790 16.68 -5.27 13.89
CA VAL A 790 16.08 -6.57 14.17
C VAL A 790 16.34 -6.94 15.62
N LYS A 791 15.38 -7.66 16.21
CA LYS A 791 15.57 -8.40 17.46
C LYS A 791 15.89 -9.84 17.10
N ILE A 792 17.01 -10.37 17.59
CA ILE A 792 17.40 -11.77 17.35
C ILE A 792 16.73 -12.65 18.38
N ASP A 793 15.73 -13.42 17.96
CA ASP A 793 15.03 -14.37 18.82
C ASP A 793 15.71 -15.74 18.76
N MET A 794 16.56 -16.01 19.75
CA MET A 794 17.33 -17.26 19.85
C MET A 794 16.44 -18.49 20.02
N SER A 795 15.18 -18.34 20.47
CA SER A 795 14.28 -19.48 20.58
C SER A 795 13.83 -20.00 19.21
N ARG A 796 14.02 -19.21 18.14
CA ARG A 796 13.68 -19.59 16.77
C ARG A 796 14.76 -20.49 16.19
N LYS A 797 14.46 -21.79 16.17
CA LYS A 797 15.28 -22.82 15.53
C LYS A 797 14.78 -23.21 14.14
N ASN A 798 13.62 -22.70 13.74
CA ASN A 798 12.94 -23.14 12.53
C ASN A 798 13.59 -22.54 11.26
N VAL A 799 14.44 -23.34 10.61
CA VAL A 799 15.18 -23.02 9.38
C VAL A 799 14.30 -22.56 8.21
N ILE A 800 13.00 -22.89 8.22
CA ILE A 800 12.11 -22.59 7.10
C ILE A 800 11.49 -21.19 7.22
N ARG A 801 11.44 -20.62 8.43
CA ARG A 801 10.73 -19.36 8.67
C ARG A 801 11.71 -18.23 8.94
N SER A 802 11.70 -17.24 8.07
CA SER A 802 12.29 -15.94 8.38
C SER A 802 11.51 -15.26 9.51
N HIS A 803 12.21 -14.59 10.42
CA HIS A 803 11.60 -13.81 11.49
C HIS A 803 12.18 -12.38 11.51
N CYS A 804 11.53 -11.57 12.34
CA CYS A 804 11.89 -10.24 12.77
C CYS A 804 10.97 -9.93 13.96
N HIS A 805 10.90 -8.69 14.44
CA HIS A 805 9.80 -8.28 15.32
C HIS A 805 8.44 -8.35 14.60
N SER A 806 7.36 -8.21 15.38
CA SER A 806 6.01 -8.01 14.87
C SER A 806 5.98 -6.83 13.89
N GLY A 807 5.14 -6.91 12.86
CA GLY A 807 4.98 -5.83 11.88
C GLY A 807 6.04 -5.75 10.78
N CYS A 808 7.30 -6.15 11.00
CA CYS A 808 8.31 -6.02 9.94
C CYS A 808 8.02 -6.95 8.76
N HIS A 809 7.83 -6.35 7.58
CA HIS A 809 7.62 -7.00 6.30
C HIS A 809 8.43 -6.28 5.21
N PRO A 810 9.19 -7.01 4.37
CA PRO A 810 9.45 -8.45 4.48
C PRO A 810 10.23 -8.81 5.77
N LYS A 811 10.11 -10.06 6.24
CA LYS A 811 10.88 -10.53 7.39
C LYS A 811 12.37 -10.52 7.03
N ARG A 812 13.21 -9.94 7.88
CA ARG A 812 14.62 -9.65 7.56
C ARG A 812 15.61 -10.72 7.98
N ILE A 813 15.27 -11.67 8.84
CA ILE A 813 16.21 -12.68 9.33
C ILE A 813 15.78 -14.05 8.88
N LYS A 814 16.64 -14.77 8.14
CA LYS A 814 16.48 -16.19 7.84
C LYS A 814 17.35 -17.01 8.79
N ILE A 815 16.88 -18.18 9.18
CA ILE A 815 17.61 -19.09 10.05
C ILE A 815 18.13 -20.25 9.22
N LYS A 816 19.36 -20.67 9.43
CA LYS A 816 19.91 -21.91 8.89
C LYS A 816 20.47 -22.76 10.03
N ARG A 817 20.27 -24.07 9.98
CA ARG A 817 20.96 -24.98 10.89
C ARG A 817 22.41 -25.08 10.41
N ASP A 818 23.35 -24.74 11.26
CA ASP A 818 24.77 -25.00 11.05
C ASP A 818 25.07 -26.42 11.52
N ILE A 819 25.29 -27.32 10.57
CA ILE A 819 25.73 -28.70 10.80
C ILE A 819 27.28 -28.75 10.85
N GLY A 820 27.95 -27.59 10.85
CA GLY A 820 29.39 -27.50 10.86
C GLY A 820 30.02 -28.36 11.96
N ASN A 821 30.90 -29.28 11.54
CA ASN A 821 31.67 -30.19 12.39
C ASN A 821 32.58 -29.48 13.42
N LEU A 822 32.56 -28.15 13.50
CA LEU A 822 33.39 -27.36 14.41
C LEU A 822 33.15 -27.74 15.87
N PHE A 823 31.91 -28.11 16.24
CA PHE A 823 31.54 -28.44 17.61
C PHE A 823 30.64 -29.70 17.67
N PRO A 824 31.20 -30.92 17.65
CA PRO A 824 30.42 -32.16 17.51
C PRO A 824 29.34 -32.43 18.58
N LYS A 825 29.37 -31.70 19.70
CA LYS A 825 28.41 -31.82 20.81
C LYS A 825 27.31 -30.75 20.79
N TYR A 826 27.31 -29.88 19.78
CA TYR A 826 26.47 -28.70 19.71
C TYR A 826 25.86 -28.53 18.32
N ILE A 827 24.66 -27.96 18.27
CA ILE A 827 23.96 -27.57 17.04
C ILE A 827 23.95 -26.04 16.97
N GLY A 828 24.48 -25.49 15.87
CA GLY A 828 24.41 -24.05 15.60
C GLY A 828 23.15 -23.67 14.81
N TYR A 829 22.59 -22.50 15.10
CA TYR A 829 21.54 -21.88 14.30
C TYR A 829 22.01 -20.51 13.84
N GLU A 830 22.29 -20.36 12.54
CA GLU A 830 22.73 -19.13 11.90
C GLU A 830 21.54 -18.22 11.56
N HIS A 831 21.48 -17.07 12.19
CA HIS A 831 20.59 -15.96 11.86
C HIS A 831 21.32 -15.07 10.87
N THR A 832 20.85 -15.03 9.62
CA THR A 832 21.43 -14.24 8.53
C THR A 832 20.37 -13.37 7.87
N SER A 833 20.77 -12.37 7.09
CA SER A 833 19.80 -11.53 6.36
C SER A 833 18.98 -12.36 5.35
N ALA A 834 17.66 -12.17 5.37
CA ALA A 834 16.71 -12.71 4.42
C ALA A 834 16.49 -11.78 3.21
N THR A 835 16.92 -10.52 3.29
CA THR A 835 16.89 -9.58 2.18
C THR A 835 18.19 -9.66 1.37
N ASN A 836 18.28 -8.88 0.29
CA ASN A 836 19.51 -8.75 -0.49
C ASN A 836 20.62 -7.99 0.28
N ASP A 837 20.28 -7.38 1.41
CA ASP A 837 21.25 -6.74 2.30
C ASP A 837 22.15 -7.81 2.91
N LYS A 838 23.47 -7.60 2.91
CA LYS A 838 24.41 -8.54 3.53
C LYS A 838 24.42 -8.44 5.06
N THR A 839 24.07 -7.28 5.59
CA THR A 839 24.14 -6.98 7.02
C THR A 839 22.83 -6.41 7.56
N PHE A 840 22.66 -6.49 8.88
CA PHE A 840 21.53 -5.96 9.62
C PHE A 840 22.01 -5.35 10.95
N THR A 841 21.13 -4.60 11.62
CA THR A 841 21.42 -4.00 12.92
C THR A 841 20.69 -4.75 14.02
N VAL A 842 21.40 -5.39 14.94
CA VAL A 842 20.77 -6.08 16.07
C VAL A 842 20.50 -5.07 17.19
N THR A 843 19.25 -4.81 17.51
CA THR A 843 18.87 -3.91 18.62
C THR A 843 18.86 -4.63 19.95
N SER A 844 18.38 -5.87 19.97
CA SER A 844 18.44 -6.72 21.15
C SER A 844 18.44 -8.19 20.78
N ILE A 845 18.78 -9.01 21.77
CA ILE A 845 18.74 -10.47 21.67
C ILE A 845 17.70 -10.95 22.68
N VAL A 846 16.78 -11.77 22.23
CA VAL A 846 15.66 -12.27 23.04
C VAL A 846 15.65 -13.81 23.05
N TYR A 847 15.14 -14.38 24.14
CA TYR A 847 14.86 -15.81 24.25
C TYR A 847 13.47 -16.00 24.83
N LYS A 848 12.55 -16.67 24.12
CA LYS A 848 11.14 -16.79 24.50
C LYS A 848 10.48 -15.43 24.82
N ASN A 849 10.81 -14.41 24.01
CA ASN A 849 10.40 -13.00 24.16
C ASN A 849 10.98 -12.26 25.38
N GLU A 850 11.88 -12.87 26.15
CA GLU A 850 12.60 -12.20 27.24
C GLU A 850 13.94 -11.67 26.73
N GLU A 851 14.18 -10.37 26.94
CA GLU A 851 15.44 -9.74 26.57
C GLU A 851 16.61 -10.29 27.41
N GLN A 852 17.70 -10.62 26.71
CA GLN A 852 18.85 -11.28 27.29
C GLN A 852 19.88 -10.26 27.75
N ARG A 853 20.35 -10.41 28.99
CA ARG A 853 21.32 -9.47 29.58
C ARG A 853 22.74 -9.91 29.23
N VAL A 854 23.40 -9.13 28.38
CA VAL A 854 24.85 -9.25 28.17
C VAL A 854 25.54 -8.44 29.27
N GLU A 855 26.41 -9.08 30.08
CA GLU A 855 27.24 -8.36 31.05
C GLU A 855 27.93 -7.19 30.32
N ARG A 856 27.87 -5.98 30.90
CA ARG A 856 28.29 -4.68 30.31
C ARG A 856 29.80 -4.56 29.99
N GLY A 857 30.47 -5.66 29.65
CA GLY A 857 31.91 -5.73 29.42
C GLY A 857 32.38 -5.04 28.14
N ASN A 858 31.71 -5.22 26.99
CA ASN A 858 32.19 -4.70 25.69
C ASN A 858 31.16 -4.69 24.54
N LEU A 859 29.95 -5.22 24.76
CA LEU A 859 28.93 -5.37 23.71
C LEU A 859 27.80 -4.38 23.95
N ASN A 860 27.91 -3.21 23.32
CA ASN A 860 26.88 -2.18 23.38
C ASN A 860 25.91 -2.39 22.23
N PHE A 861 24.64 -2.58 22.57
CA PHE A 861 23.56 -2.54 21.58
C PHE A 861 23.26 -1.08 21.20
N PRO A 862 22.89 -0.83 19.93
CA PRO A 862 22.70 -1.80 18.86
C PRO A 862 24.01 -2.23 18.18
N LEU A 863 24.05 -3.48 17.72
CA LEU A 863 25.17 -4.02 16.96
C LEU A 863 24.94 -3.79 15.47
N ARG A 864 25.75 -2.90 14.90
CA ARG A 864 25.71 -2.55 13.48
C ARG A 864 26.47 -3.55 12.64
N GLU A 865 26.13 -3.57 11.35
CA GLU A 865 26.86 -4.31 10.31
C GLU A 865 27.03 -5.80 10.64
N VAL A 866 26.05 -6.36 11.37
CA VAL A 866 26.03 -7.79 11.70
C VAL A 866 25.64 -8.54 10.44
N SER A 867 26.53 -9.41 9.97
CA SER A 867 26.27 -10.26 8.81
C SER A 867 25.60 -11.57 9.23
N LYS A 868 25.98 -12.09 10.41
CA LYS A 868 25.51 -13.36 10.93
C LYS A 868 25.56 -13.41 12.46
N VAL A 869 24.54 -14.04 13.06
CA VAL A 869 24.55 -14.44 14.46
C VAL A 869 24.33 -15.95 14.53
N THR A 870 25.28 -16.71 15.04
CA THR A 870 25.14 -18.16 15.23
C THR A 870 24.90 -18.47 16.70
N VAL A 871 23.78 -19.13 17.02
CA VAL A 871 23.43 -19.52 18.38
C VAL A 871 23.64 -21.03 18.54
N TYR A 872 24.46 -21.44 19.51
CA TYR A 872 24.80 -22.83 19.74
C TYR A 872 23.99 -23.40 20.90
N PHE A 873 23.41 -24.58 20.68
CA PHE A 873 22.67 -25.38 21.65
C PHE A 873 23.39 -26.72 21.83
N GLN A 874 23.27 -27.34 23.00
CA GLN A 874 23.83 -28.67 23.20
C GLN A 874 22.89 -29.75 22.63
N ASN A 875 23.43 -30.80 21.99
CA ASN A 875 22.61 -31.83 21.35
C ASN A 875 21.67 -32.56 22.32
N CYS A 876 22.10 -32.77 23.57
CA CYS A 876 21.31 -33.49 24.57
C CYS A 876 20.26 -32.62 25.28
N GLU A 877 20.36 -31.29 25.23
CA GLU A 877 19.34 -30.37 25.74
C GLU A 877 19.25 -29.14 24.84
N ILE A 878 18.46 -29.23 23.76
CA ILE A 878 18.27 -28.10 22.83
C ILE A 878 17.43 -26.98 23.49
N GLY A 879 16.90 -27.19 24.70
CA GLY A 879 16.09 -26.22 25.42
C GLY A 879 16.81 -24.94 25.84
N TYR A 880 18.15 -24.87 25.78
CA TYR A 880 18.91 -23.69 26.24
C TYR A 880 20.13 -23.40 25.37
N PRO A 881 20.30 -22.14 24.91
CA PRO A 881 21.50 -21.75 24.18
C PRO A 881 22.68 -21.62 25.16
N VAL A 882 23.83 -22.15 24.77
CA VAL A 882 25.06 -22.19 25.61
C VAL A 882 26.09 -21.17 25.17
N ALA A 883 26.15 -20.87 23.87
CA ALA A 883 27.11 -19.96 23.28
C ALA A 883 26.50 -19.25 22.07
N MET A 884 27.09 -18.12 21.72
CA MET A 884 26.70 -17.34 20.55
C MET A 884 27.92 -16.72 19.91
N GLN A 885 27.95 -16.75 18.58
CA GLN A 885 28.95 -16.10 17.76
C GLN A 885 28.28 -14.97 16.98
N ILE A 886 28.83 -13.77 17.04
CA ILE A 886 28.36 -12.60 16.30
C ILE A 886 29.44 -12.22 15.30
N GLU A 887 29.11 -12.33 14.01
CA GLU A 887 29.98 -11.96 12.90
C GLU A 887 29.55 -10.61 12.34
N LYS A 888 30.47 -9.66 12.32
CA LYS A 888 30.30 -8.32 11.76
C LYS A 888 31.19 -8.13 10.55
N GLU A 889 30.73 -7.37 9.57
CA GLU A 889 31.55 -7.07 8.40
C GLU A 889 32.76 -6.21 8.81
N GLY A 890 33.97 -6.64 8.46
CA GLY A 890 35.21 -5.91 8.76
C GLY A 890 35.72 -6.00 10.22
N GLU A 891 34.94 -6.54 11.15
CA GLU A 891 35.39 -6.84 12.53
C GLU A 891 35.61 -8.36 12.72
N GLY A 892 36.44 -8.74 13.70
CA GLY A 892 36.58 -10.13 14.11
C GLY A 892 35.31 -10.68 14.79
N ASN A 893 35.15 -12.00 14.77
CA ASN A 893 34.03 -12.68 15.40
C ASN A 893 34.04 -12.49 16.92
N ARG A 894 32.90 -12.13 17.49
CA ARG A 894 32.72 -12.03 18.95
C ARG A 894 32.00 -13.25 19.48
N TRP A 895 32.43 -13.74 20.63
CA TRP A 895 31.88 -14.95 21.25
C TRP A 895 31.31 -14.64 22.63
N LEU A 896 30.06 -15.03 22.85
CA LEU A 896 29.36 -14.93 24.13
C LEU A 896 29.06 -16.34 24.64
N LYS A 897 29.23 -16.56 25.95
CA LYS A 897 28.78 -17.77 26.64
C LYS A 897 27.67 -17.43 27.62
N ASN A 898 26.74 -18.35 27.79
CA ASN A 898 25.69 -18.23 28.77
C ASN A 898 26.21 -18.75 30.13
N GLU A 899 26.23 -17.90 31.16
CA GLU A 899 26.72 -18.26 32.49
C GLU A 899 25.64 -18.94 33.35
N ASP A 900 24.36 -18.71 33.05
CA ASP A 900 23.23 -19.27 33.79
C ASP A 900 22.03 -19.59 32.87
N ARG A 901 21.03 -20.34 33.38
CA ARG A 901 19.81 -20.61 32.60
C ARG A 901 18.91 -19.37 32.44
N ASN A 902 19.29 -18.25 33.06
CA ASN A 902 18.52 -17.00 33.11
C ASN A 902 18.95 -16.00 32.02
N GLY A 903 19.86 -16.39 31.13
CA GLY A 903 20.26 -15.54 30.01
C GLY A 903 21.29 -14.48 30.36
N LYS A 904 22.19 -14.79 31.30
CA LYS A 904 23.35 -13.95 31.61
C LYS A 904 24.52 -14.29 30.67
N TRP A 905 24.77 -13.40 29.72
CA TRP A 905 25.78 -13.61 28.68
C TRP A 905 27.09 -12.90 28.98
N LYS A 906 28.22 -13.60 28.78
CA LYS A 906 29.56 -13.05 28.97
C LYS A 906 30.46 -13.28 27.77
N GLU A 907 31.18 -12.26 27.35
CA GLU A 907 32.15 -12.36 26.28
C GLU A 907 33.35 -13.23 26.68
N PHE A 908 33.86 -14.05 25.76
CA PHE A 908 35.06 -14.85 25.96
C PHE A 908 35.92 -14.93 24.70
N SER A 909 37.22 -15.22 24.89
CA SER A 909 38.20 -15.30 23.81
C SER A 909 38.19 -16.67 23.12
N PRO A 910 38.37 -16.73 21.78
CA PRO A 910 38.31 -17.98 21.02
C PRO A 910 39.54 -18.90 21.19
N GLN A 911 40.52 -18.56 22.02
CA GLN A 911 41.74 -19.38 22.16
C GLN A 911 41.49 -20.81 22.69
N ASN A 912 40.34 -21.07 23.34
CA ASN A 912 39.87 -22.40 23.74
C ASN A 912 38.34 -22.48 23.69
N ILE A 913 37.73 -22.31 22.51
CA ILE A 913 36.27 -22.30 22.36
C ILE A 913 35.63 -23.56 22.95
N ILE A 914 36.12 -24.75 22.56
CA ILE A 914 35.55 -26.03 22.99
C ILE A 914 35.58 -26.18 24.51
N GLU A 915 36.73 -25.90 25.14
CA GLU A 915 36.86 -26.01 26.60
C GLU A 915 35.92 -25.02 27.32
N THR A 916 35.78 -23.82 26.77
CA THR A 916 34.94 -22.76 27.36
C THR A 916 33.45 -23.09 27.23
N ILE A 917 33.00 -23.55 26.06
CA ILE A 917 31.61 -23.96 25.86
C ILE A 917 31.30 -25.20 26.72
N ASN A 918 32.22 -26.17 26.80
CA ASN A 918 32.05 -27.33 27.68
C ASN A 918 31.95 -26.92 29.16
N ARG A 919 32.76 -25.96 29.61
CA ARG A 919 32.69 -25.44 30.99
C ARG A 919 31.39 -24.71 31.28
N ALA A 920 30.90 -23.89 30.35
CA ALA A 920 29.61 -23.22 30.47
C ALA A 920 28.47 -24.26 30.57
N THR A 921 28.52 -25.27 29.71
CA THR A 921 27.58 -26.38 29.67
C THR A 921 27.53 -27.17 30.99
N SER A 922 28.69 -27.53 31.55
CA SER A 922 28.79 -28.18 32.86
C SER A 922 28.21 -27.29 33.98
N GLY A 923 28.47 -25.98 33.94
CA GLY A 923 27.91 -25.03 34.90
C GLY A 923 26.37 -24.93 34.85
N LEU A 924 25.77 -25.16 33.69
CA LEU A 924 24.32 -25.14 33.48
C LEU A 924 23.62 -26.48 33.82
N ASN A 925 24.39 -27.54 34.12
CA ASN A 925 23.90 -28.90 34.38
C ASN A 925 22.98 -29.42 33.27
N LEU A 926 23.30 -29.14 32.00
CA LEU A 926 22.38 -29.46 30.89
C LEU A 926 22.35 -30.95 30.54
N CYS A 927 23.47 -31.66 30.73
CA CYS A 927 23.53 -33.09 30.47
C CYS A 927 24.19 -33.82 31.64
N PRO A 928 23.49 -34.73 32.33
CA PRO A 928 24.08 -35.53 33.40
C PRO A 928 25.24 -36.33 32.80
N GLU A 929 26.41 -36.26 33.42
CA GLU A 929 27.53 -37.13 33.04
C GLU A 929 27.05 -38.58 33.13
N PHE A 930 26.93 -39.26 31.99
CA PHE A 930 26.71 -40.70 32.00
C PHE A 930 27.83 -41.32 32.85
N PRO A 931 27.50 -42.09 33.91
CA PRO A 931 28.51 -42.66 34.78
C PRO A 931 29.46 -43.49 33.91
N LYS A 932 30.74 -43.12 33.92
CA LYS A 932 31.82 -43.80 33.19
C LYS A 932 31.80 -45.29 33.55
N GLN A 933 31.14 -46.12 32.72
CA GLN A 933 31.31 -47.56 32.81
C GLN A 933 32.75 -47.90 32.44
N LEU A 934 33.38 -48.72 33.29
CA LEU A 934 34.75 -49.19 33.17
C LEU A 934 35.05 -49.65 31.73
N ALA A 935 36.01 -48.98 31.10
CA ALA A 935 36.55 -49.38 29.82
C ALA A 935 37.32 -50.70 29.96
N ARG A 936 36.87 -51.73 29.25
CA ARG A 936 37.63 -52.95 28.98
C ARG A 936 38.44 -52.72 27.72
N THR A 937 39.75 -52.80 27.85
CA THR A 937 40.74 -52.67 26.76
C THR A 937 40.61 -53.83 25.80
N GLU A 938 40.29 -53.57 24.53
CA GLU A 938 40.64 -54.45 23.42
C GLU A 938 41.27 -53.65 22.28
N GLN A 939 42.32 -54.23 21.74
CA GLN A 939 43.27 -53.69 20.77
C GLN A 939 43.12 -54.54 19.49
N SER A 940 42.80 -53.93 18.34
CA SER A 940 43.30 -54.36 17.01
C SER A 940 42.85 -53.43 15.87
N ASP A 941 43.86 -52.92 15.18
CA ASP A 941 44.10 -52.78 13.73
C ASP A 941 43.01 -52.35 12.73
N SER A 942 43.36 -51.23 12.08
CA SER A 942 43.04 -50.66 10.74
C SER A 942 42.08 -51.40 9.78
N GLU A 943 41.15 -50.64 9.18
CA GLU A 943 41.24 -50.17 7.78
C GLU A 943 40.10 -49.17 7.42
N ASN A 944 40.39 -48.33 6.42
CA ASN A 944 39.63 -47.19 5.90
C ASN A 944 38.12 -47.40 5.72
N GLN A 945 37.29 -46.42 6.15
CA GLN A 945 36.06 -46.06 5.44
C GLN A 945 35.53 -44.65 5.78
N ASP A 946 35.03 -44.04 4.73
CA ASP A 946 34.52 -42.68 4.53
C ASP A 946 33.33 -42.34 5.46
N VAL A 947 33.36 -41.17 6.12
CA VAL A 947 32.40 -40.80 7.18
C VAL A 947 31.28 -39.95 6.59
N GLY A 948 30.12 -40.58 6.43
CA GLY A 948 28.84 -39.93 6.10
C GLY A 948 28.26 -39.13 7.26
N GLU A 949 27.69 -37.99 6.89
CA GLU A 949 27.03 -36.94 7.66
C GLU A 949 25.81 -37.47 8.45
N TYR A 950 25.80 -37.32 9.78
CA TYR A 950 24.71 -37.72 10.68
C TYR A 950 23.87 -36.50 11.08
N ASP A 951 22.54 -36.61 11.03
CA ASP A 951 21.60 -35.49 11.19
C ASP A 951 20.64 -35.80 12.38
N GLU A 952 20.94 -35.29 13.59
CA GLU A 952 20.12 -35.46 14.81
C GLU A 952 18.87 -34.55 14.83
N GLN A 953 17.82 -34.98 15.53
CA GLN A 953 16.44 -34.50 15.43
C GLN A 953 15.94 -33.97 16.79
N ASP A 954 15.55 -32.69 16.87
CA ASP A 954 15.10 -32.01 18.11
C ASP A 954 13.58 -32.19 18.38
N ASP A 955 13.23 -32.35 19.66
CA ASP A 955 11.86 -32.43 20.24
C ASP A 955 11.25 -31.01 20.44
N GLU A 956 9.97 -30.83 20.11
CA GLU A 956 9.13 -29.71 20.57
C GLU A 956 7.75 -30.23 21.03
N SER A 957 7.37 -29.92 22.27
CA SER A 957 5.99 -29.93 22.76
C SER A 957 5.78 -28.70 23.64
N GLU A 958 4.87 -27.80 23.27
CA GLU A 958 4.24 -26.85 24.20
C GLU A 958 2.72 -26.83 23.95
N GLY A 959 1.96 -26.69 25.03
CA GLY A 959 0.55 -27.07 25.15
C GLY A 959 -0.46 -26.07 24.59
N GLU A 960 -1.60 -26.62 24.17
CA GLU A 960 -2.81 -25.88 23.79
C GLU A 960 -3.56 -25.44 25.06
N ASN A 961 -3.60 -24.14 25.34
CA ASN A 961 -4.59 -23.56 26.25
C ASN A 961 -5.94 -23.46 25.50
N SER A 962 -6.96 -24.10 26.06
CA SER A 962 -8.34 -24.03 25.58
C SER A 962 -8.95 -22.64 25.80
N PRO A 963 -9.82 -22.13 24.91
CA PRO A 963 -10.55 -20.89 25.14
C PRO A 963 -11.63 -21.07 26.22
N PRO A 964 -11.97 -20.01 27.00
CA PRO A 964 -13.02 -20.09 28.00
C PRO A 964 -14.39 -20.23 27.32
N GLN A 965 -15.17 -21.22 27.77
CA GLN A 965 -16.57 -21.37 27.42
C GLN A 965 -17.36 -20.16 27.96
N VAL A 966 -17.98 -19.40 27.05
CA VAL A 966 -18.99 -18.41 27.40
C VAL A 966 -20.34 -19.12 27.50
N SER A 967 -20.83 -19.29 28.73
CA SER A 967 -22.20 -19.71 29.03
C SER A 967 -23.18 -18.61 28.60
N THR A 968 -24.08 -18.93 27.68
CA THR A 968 -25.27 -18.12 27.38
C THR A 968 -26.51 -18.87 27.87
N ASP A 969 -26.89 -18.58 29.11
CA ASP A 969 -28.26 -18.80 29.59
C ASP A 969 -29.08 -17.56 29.24
N HIS A 970 -30.04 -17.69 28.33
CA HIS A 970 -31.33 -17.00 28.42
C HIS A 970 -32.32 -17.66 27.46
N SER A 971 -33.15 -18.51 28.06
CA SER A 971 -34.43 -18.97 27.57
C SER A 971 -35.43 -17.82 27.52
N ASP A 972 -36.10 -17.63 26.39
CA ASP A 972 -37.51 -17.25 26.40
C ASP A 972 -38.24 -17.91 25.22
N SER A 973 -39.22 -18.72 25.61
CA SER A 973 -40.16 -19.45 24.78
C SER A 973 -41.21 -18.50 24.20
N ILE A 974 -41.41 -18.54 22.87
CA ILE A 974 -42.76 -18.35 22.31
C ILE A 974 -42.98 -19.42 21.23
N SER A 975 -43.93 -20.30 21.51
CA SER A 975 -44.38 -21.37 20.63
C SER A 975 -45.36 -20.81 19.60
N HIS A 976 -45.24 -21.21 18.33
CA HIS A 976 -46.42 -21.43 17.48
C HIS A 976 -46.16 -22.58 16.50
N GLN A 977 -47.07 -23.55 16.55
CA GLN A 977 -47.16 -24.73 15.70
C GLN A 977 -47.45 -24.38 14.22
N PRO A 978 -47.19 -25.32 13.29
CA PRO A 978 -47.31 -25.10 11.86
C PRO A 978 -48.71 -25.43 11.33
N GLN A 979 -49.14 -24.69 10.31
CA GLN A 979 -50.19 -25.13 9.40
C GLN A 979 -49.67 -25.20 7.97
N SER A 980 -49.96 -26.36 7.39
CA SER A 980 -49.78 -26.83 6.02
C SER A 980 -50.64 -26.09 4.98
N GLY A 981 -50.14 -26.00 3.75
CA GLY A 981 -50.91 -25.65 2.54
C GLY A 981 -49.97 -25.32 1.38
N VAL A 982 -49.55 -26.31 0.57
CA VAL A 982 -50.08 -26.67 -0.76
C VAL A 982 -49.70 -25.68 -1.89
N ASP A 983 -48.96 -26.26 -2.85
CA ASP A 983 -48.76 -25.94 -4.27
C ASP A 983 -49.24 -24.60 -4.85
N GLN A 984 -48.34 -23.93 -5.60
CA GLN A 984 -48.42 -23.88 -7.07
C GLN A 984 -47.18 -23.19 -7.68
N SER A 985 -46.61 -23.82 -8.70
CA SER A 985 -45.65 -23.22 -9.66
C SER A 985 -46.28 -22.03 -10.40
N PRO A 986 -45.45 -21.17 -11.02
CA PRO A 986 -45.79 -20.77 -12.37
C PRO A 986 -44.62 -20.88 -13.35
N ALA A 987 -45.02 -21.27 -14.54
CA ALA A 987 -44.23 -21.50 -15.73
C ALA A 987 -43.68 -20.22 -16.38
N GLU A 988 -42.50 -20.39 -16.94
CA GLU A 988 -42.03 -19.94 -18.26
C GLU A 988 -43.06 -19.20 -19.15
N LEU A 989 -42.71 -17.99 -19.60
CA LEU A 989 -43.12 -17.46 -20.91
C LEU A 989 -42.09 -16.43 -21.41
N SER A 990 -41.59 -16.71 -22.62
CA SER A 990 -40.72 -15.86 -23.46
C SER A 990 -41.51 -14.78 -24.22
N PRO A 991 -40.83 -13.77 -24.81
CA PRO A 991 -41.39 -12.46 -25.11
C PRO A 991 -41.97 -12.32 -26.53
N GLN A 992 -43.02 -11.50 -26.67
CA GLN A 992 -43.53 -11.03 -27.96
C GLN A 992 -43.01 -9.63 -28.30
N GLN A 993 -42.57 -9.50 -29.56
CA GLN A 993 -42.21 -8.27 -30.28
C GLN A 993 -43.42 -7.36 -30.49
N HIS A 994 -43.21 -6.04 -30.48
CA HIS A 994 -44.01 -5.11 -31.27
C HIS A 994 -43.15 -3.98 -31.85
N ASN A 995 -43.29 -3.80 -33.17
CA ASN A 995 -42.78 -2.71 -33.99
C ASN A 995 -43.76 -1.53 -34.04
N ALA A 996 -43.22 -0.39 -34.51
CA ALA A 996 -43.83 0.69 -35.31
C ALA A 996 -44.15 2.04 -34.63
N ASP A 997 -43.33 3.02 -35.03
CA ASP A 997 -43.69 4.31 -35.67
C ASP A 997 -44.58 5.36 -34.98
N GLN A 998 -43.90 6.43 -34.53
CA GLN A 998 -43.98 7.83 -35.01
C GLN A 998 -45.31 8.65 -34.84
N PRO A 999 -45.29 9.98 -35.07
CA PRO A 999 -45.14 11.02 -34.05
C PRO A 999 -46.41 11.87 -33.88
N ASN A 1000 -46.51 12.67 -32.79
CA ASN A 1000 -47.54 13.71 -32.71
C ASN A 1000 -46.96 15.07 -32.29
N GLN A 1001 -47.13 16.03 -33.19
CA GLN A 1001 -46.96 17.46 -33.00
C GLN A 1001 -48.16 18.03 -32.23
N SER A 1002 -47.92 19.04 -31.40
CA SER A 1002 -48.90 20.10 -31.17
C SER A 1002 -48.22 21.41 -30.80
N ASN A 1003 -48.40 22.38 -31.70
CA ASN A 1003 -48.23 23.81 -31.47
C ASN A 1003 -49.30 24.33 -30.49
N SER A 1004 -49.00 25.39 -29.74
CA SER A 1004 -49.90 26.56 -29.53
C SER A 1004 -49.19 27.71 -28.80
N ALA A 1005 -49.15 28.85 -29.48
CA ALA A 1005 -48.98 30.24 -28.99
C ALA A 1005 -50.21 30.64 -28.12
N ALA A 1006 -50.36 31.77 -27.42
CA ALA A 1006 -49.63 33.00 -27.11
C ALA A 1006 -50.39 33.72 -25.95
N SER A 1007 -49.78 34.78 -25.41
CA SER A 1007 -50.41 36.02 -24.89
C SER A 1007 -50.26 36.35 -23.40
N SER A 1008 -49.45 37.40 -23.21
CA SER A 1008 -49.36 38.48 -22.21
C SER A 1008 -50.58 38.85 -21.35
N GLN A 1009 -50.29 39.28 -20.11
CA GLN A 1009 -50.82 40.51 -19.50
C GLN A 1009 -49.93 41.03 -18.33
N ASP A 1010 -49.72 42.35 -18.32
CA ASP A 1010 -49.03 43.19 -17.33
C ASP A 1010 -49.72 43.24 -15.95
N VAL A 1011 -48.97 43.53 -14.87
CA VAL A 1011 -49.32 44.52 -13.82
C VAL A 1011 -48.06 44.95 -13.02
N ASN A 1012 -47.84 46.27 -12.98
CA ASN A 1012 -46.91 47.04 -12.13
C ASN A 1012 -47.28 47.00 -10.63
N THR A 1013 -46.30 47.01 -9.71
CA THR A 1013 -46.31 47.94 -8.54
C THR A 1013 -44.94 48.07 -7.83
N LEU A 1014 -44.51 49.33 -7.63
CA LEU A 1014 -43.49 49.83 -6.68
C LEU A 1014 -44.04 49.84 -5.24
N PRO A 1015 -43.18 49.94 -4.20
CA PRO A 1015 -43.00 51.25 -3.50
C PRO A 1015 -41.54 51.51 -3.06
N GLN A 1016 -40.98 52.69 -3.29
CA GLN A 1016 -41.02 53.94 -2.49
C GLN A 1016 -40.06 53.98 -1.28
N GLN A 1017 -39.00 54.79 -1.45
CA GLN A 1017 -38.15 55.39 -0.42
C GLN A 1017 -38.92 56.46 0.35
N ASP A 1018 -38.58 56.64 1.64
CA ASP A 1018 -38.63 57.94 2.30
C ASP A 1018 -37.41 58.14 3.22
N ASP A 1019 -36.86 59.36 3.13
CA ASP A 1019 -35.79 59.97 3.90
C ASP A 1019 -36.17 60.18 5.39
N TYR A 1020 -35.18 60.24 6.30
CA TYR A 1020 -35.02 61.38 7.23
C TYR A 1020 -33.67 61.34 7.98
N ARG A 1021 -33.15 62.56 8.19
CA ARG A 1021 -31.83 62.99 8.69
C ARG A 1021 -31.68 62.94 10.23
N ALA A 1022 -30.40 62.88 10.64
CA ALA A 1022 -29.71 63.55 11.77
C ALA A 1022 -29.36 62.77 13.06
N SER A 1023 -28.04 62.67 13.28
CA SER A 1023 -27.23 62.46 14.51
C SER A 1023 -27.52 63.45 15.68
N PRO A 1024 -26.84 63.40 16.87
CA PRO A 1024 -25.82 62.44 17.40
C PRO A 1024 -26.04 62.00 18.88
N ASN A 1025 -25.12 61.13 19.35
CA ASN A 1025 -24.41 61.13 20.65
C ASN A 1025 -24.72 60.06 21.74
N LYS A 1026 -23.59 59.53 22.24
CA LYS A 1026 -23.26 58.97 23.57
C LYS A 1026 -23.52 57.49 23.90
N ASP A 1027 -22.42 56.74 23.87
CA ASP A 1027 -22.05 55.67 24.82
C ASP A 1027 -22.03 56.16 26.30
N PRO A 1028 -21.90 55.32 27.36
CA PRO A 1028 -21.71 53.85 27.37
C PRO A 1028 -22.55 53.07 28.44
N ASN A 1029 -22.34 51.75 28.44
CA ASN A 1029 -22.30 50.83 29.60
C ASN A 1029 -23.55 50.04 30.05
N THR A 1030 -23.34 48.71 30.05
CA THR A 1030 -23.79 47.68 31.00
C THR A 1030 -25.25 47.70 31.47
N ASP A 1031 -26.02 46.67 31.11
CA ASP A 1031 -26.48 45.71 32.13
C ASP A 1031 -27.08 44.41 31.57
N HIS A 1032 -26.98 43.38 32.41
CA HIS A 1032 -27.44 42.01 32.19
C HIS A 1032 -28.95 41.89 31.95
N THR A 1033 -29.35 40.95 31.08
CA THR A 1033 -30.70 40.37 31.10
C THR A 1033 -30.63 38.86 30.81
N PRO A 1034 -31.35 38.01 31.58
CA PRO A 1034 -31.20 36.56 31.56
C PRO A 1034 -32.11 35.94 30.49
N TYR A 1035 -31.58 34.98 29.73
CA TYR A 1035 -32.41 34.13 28.87
C TYR A 1035 -32.86 32.88 29.61
N ILE A 1036 -34.18 32.76 29.72
CA ILE A 1036 -34.94 31.60 30.17
C ILE A 1036 -34.70 30.44 29.18
N ILE A 1037 -34.36 29.28 29.73
CA ILE A 1037 -34.19 28.02 29.00
C ILE A 1037 -35.58 27.51 28.62
N ALA A 1038 -35.86 27.44 27.31
CA ALA A 1038 -36.94 26.64 26.76
C ALA A 1038 -36.32 25.48 25.96
N SER A 1039 -36.46 24.29 26.54
CA SER A 1039 -35.99 23.00 26.06
C SER A 1039 -36.63 22.64 24.71
N SER A 1040 -35.80 22.45 23.67
CA SER A 1040 -36.19 21.70 22.48
C SER A 1040 -35.10 20.69 22.13
N VAL A 1041 -35.45 19.42 22.30
CA VAL A 1041 -34.68 18.25 21.91
C VAL A 1041 -34.86 18.07 20.40
N LEU A 1042 -33.83 18.41 19.61
CA LEU A 1042 -33.66 17.94 18.23
C LEU A 1042 -32.17 17.59 18.05
N GLY A 1043 -31.91 16.28 17.89
CA GLY A 1043 -30.58 15.71 17.72
C GLY A 1043 -29.94 16.13 16.39
N ALA A 1044 -28.72 16.68 16.49
CA ALA A 1044 -27.93 17.10 15.34
C ALA A 1044 -27.28 15.89 14.63
N SER A 1045 -27.79 15.58 13.44
CA SER A 1045 -27.23 14.64 12.46
C SER A 1045 -26.14 15.32 11.61
N GLY A 1046 -24.98 15.59 12.21
CA GLY A 1046 -23.84 16.26 11.55
C GLY A 1046 -22.50 15.52 11.59
N SER A 1047 -22.43 14.34 12.20
CA SER A 1047 -21.16 13.64 12.49
C SER A 1047 -20.74 12.55 11.49
N LEU A 1048 -21.59 12.19 10.52
CA LEU A 1048 -21.39 11.00 9.68
C LEU A 1048 -20.63 11.24 8.37
N THR A 1049 -20.66 12.45 7.83
CA THR A 1049 -19.97 12.79 6.56
C THR A 1049 -18.46 12.94 6.72
N GLY A 1050 -18.00 13.33 7.92
CA GLY A 1050 -16.57 13.38 8.27
C GLY A 1050 -15.94 12.00 8.49
N PHE A 1051 -16.75 11.01 8.89
CA PHE A 1051 -16.30 9.63 9.17
C PHE A 1051 -16.05 8.80 7.90
N ALA A 1052 -16.77 9.10 6.80
CA ALA A 1052 -16.63 8.41 5.52
C ALA A 1052 -15.41 8.88 4.69
N TYR A 1053 -15.00 10.14 4.84
CA TYR A 1053 -13.77 10.69 4.24
C TYR A 1053 -12.50 10.12 4.91
N TRP A 1054 -12.64 9.70 6.18
CA TRP A 1054 -11.56 9.30 7.07
C TRP A 1054 -11.02 7.86 6.85
N ILE A 1055 -11.84 6.93 6.36
CA ILE A 1055 -11.43 5.52 6.11
C ILE A 1055 -10.58 5.36 4.83
N TYR A 1056 -10.67 6.33 3.90
CA TYR A 1056 -10.18 6.19 2.53
C TYR A 1056 -8.63 6.16 2.36
N LYS A 1057 -7.85 6.84 3.22
CA LYS A 1057 -6.42 7.15 2.94
C LYS A 1057 -5.36 6.07 3.33
N ARG A 1058 -5.75 4.88 3.80
CA ARG A 1058 -4.91 4.10 4.74
C ARG A 1058 -3.94 3.00 4.19
N PHE A 1059 -3.74 2.69 2.90
CA PHE A 1059 -3.09 1.36 2.58
C PHE A 1059 -2.21 1.14 1.35
N ALA A 1060 -1.23 1.98 1.08
CA ALA A 1060 -0.22 1.76 0.05
C ALA A 1060 0.83 2.87 0.15
N GLY A 1061 1.81 2.77 -0.72
CA GLY A 1061 3.05 3.49 -0.61
C GLY A 1061 4.16 2.47 -0.59
N GLU A 1062 4.73 2.21 -1.77
CA GLU A 1062 6.18 2.07 -2.03
C GLU A 1062 6.45 2.26 -3.54
N PRO A 1063 7.41 3.12 -3.95
CA PRO A 1063 8.13 2.95 -5.22
C PRO A 1063 9.66 2.89 -4.99
N TRP A 1064 10.35 1.87 -5.51
CA TRP A 1064 11.82 1.82 -5.60
C TRP A 1064 12.34 1.50 -7.01
N VAL A 1065 13.56 1.98 -7.25
CA VAL A 1065 14.30 2.26 -8.49
C VAL A 1065 15.06 1.05 -9.05
N ARG A 1066 15.24 0.98 -10.38
CA ARG A 1066 16.35 0.26 -11.05
C ARG A 1066 17.21 1.26 -11.84
N GLN A 1067 18.51 1.24 -11.60
CA GLN A 1067 19.54 1.71 -12.55
C GLN A 1067 19.61 0.72 -13.73
N ILE A 1068 19.71 1.24 -14.95
CA ILE A 1068 20.33 0.57 -16.11
C ILE A 1068 21.67 1.26 -16.32
#